data_AF-A0A646HHG6-F1
#
_entry.id   AF-A0A646HHG6-F1
#
_cell.length_a   1.000
_cell.length_b   1.000
_cell.length_c   1.000
_cell.angle_alpha   90.00
_cell.angle_beta   90.00
_cell.angle_gamma   90.00
#
_symmetry.space_group_name_H-M   'P 1'
#
loop_
_entity.id
_entity.type
_entity.pdbx_description
1 polymer ?
#
loop_
_entity_poly.entity_id
_entity_poly.type
_entity_poly.pdbx_seq_one_letter_code
_entity_poly.pdbx_strand_id
1 'polypeptide(L)'
;MEEAYKGWRYVNTLLDYMFDEAKKRRENHVVAPRYIFRGVTQRFFTSSKSIQEYLKKNPGEIVSLIRCKANHFKYNLTEKDIEELGATAWVKAQRNYYRKVYGEFKKELSVWQNDSQLSPKDTLHSIVSHPNYQYIIPQYIRSGAAVRLFKQQNRTQNDYISYIRNLIAETKSRFPLDYSTYSDLEILADIQHKGGASCLVDFSTNFLVSLWFATQDYATSIEEMGYLYCYDVNTDAIEEDSLTILNKNKERNTIEELILETSKSTKFNGKESYKFWLWKPSNINSRISRQDSIFVFGIEKFLIKEHPVIVIPIPFEWKKSIQYVLKEYFGLYGETIFGDTSGLSTINSKTKPLKTQTQYFEESYLYQNIIEDNRFKGFELFQKGTSALLKAQYDVALDFFCSFEGTNYAYIQKLNNAVHYTERNYNVLMILVELFYSKGMSLRHSGRISEATTHYKKALNLNLNILHDRILDFSTYNSDEICSVPKGAISVRYATNKLFKILEDYIVLLYDSNHLFDAYMTLVDVLETLRESQTELPANMELLISTACNEIKVLSELMKNPRFREIDLIDTTDISTNKSNAFCKVLNIYFKQICSILHNKIDAISIEESEELSILNNSIRRAIESQEIIDSQGYKQQNSVFTAWNLCDIKSVTCKNLKGKPQIRKAIMYLTSLVEDCQKQIEGRKRQEIY
;
A
#
# COMPACT_ATOMS: atom_id res chain seq x y z
N MET A 1 41.27 -17.62 -10.54
CA MET A 1 40.90 -18.44 -9.36
C MET A 1 40.68 -17.56 -8.13
N GLU A 2 41.61 -16.66 -7.79
CA GLU A 2 41.48 -15.74 -6.65
C GLU A 2 40.25 -14.80 -6.73
N GLU A 3 40.02 -14.15 -7.87
CA GLU A 3 38.84 -13.30 -8.10
C GLU A 3 37.51 -14.07 -7.97
N ALA A 4 37.47 -15.32 -8.45
CA ALA A 4 36.31 -16.19 -8.28
C ALA A 4 36.05 -16.49 -6.81
N TYR A 5 37.10 -16.82 -6.05
CA TYR A 5 37.00 -17.11 -4.63
C TYR A 5 36.50 -15.90 -3.82
N LYS A 6 37.05 -14.71 -4.09
CA LYS A 6 36.58 -13.44 -3.49
C LYS A 6 35.10 -13.19 -3.84
N GLY A 7 34.74 -13.30 -5.11
CA GLY A 7 33.36 -13.11 -5.57
C GLY A 7 32.37 -14.05 -4.89
N TRP A 8 32.68 -15.34 -4.79
CA TRP A 8 31.83 -16.31 -4.09
C TRP A 8 31.69 -16.00 -2.60
N ARG A 9 32.78 -15.60 -1.93
CA ARG A 9 32.71 -15.16 -0.51
C ARG A 9 31.81 -13.95 -0.34
N TYR A 10 31.88 -12.96 -1.23
CA TYR A 10 31.03 -11.77 -1.18
C TYR A 10 29.55 -12.13 -1.43
N VAL A 11 29.25 -12.92 -2.47
CA VAL A 11 27.89 -13.38 -2.77
C VAL A 11 27.29 -14.15 -1.59
N ASN A 12 28.04 -15.09 -1.00
CA ASN A 12 27.59 -15.84 0.17
C ASN A 12 27.35 -14.92 1.37
N THR A 13 28.22 -13.95 1.61
CA THR A 13 28.07 -12.99 2.70
C THR A 13 26.79 -12.15 2.56
N LEU A 14 26.47 -11.72 1.34
CA LEU A 14 25.23 -10.97 1.07
C LEU A 14 23.98 -11.84 1.29
N LEU A 15 24.04 -13.12 0.89
CA LEU A 15 22.95 -14.08 1.12
C LEU A 15 22.77 -14.43 2.60
N ASP A 16 23.86 -14.65 3.32
CA ASP A 16 23.85 -14.92 4.77
C ASP A 16 23.24 -13.73 5.53
N TYR A 17 23.66 -12.51 5.19
CA TYR A 17 23.08 -11.30 5.77
C TYR A 17 21.58 -11.17 5.49
N MET A 18 21.16 -11.42 4.24
CA MET A 18 19.74 -11.44 3.86
C MET A 18 18.97 -12.47 4.70
N PHE A 19 19.53 -13.67 4.85
CA PHE A 19 18.91 -14.75 5.62
C PHE A 19 18.79 -14.41 7.11
N ASP A 20 19.83 -13.86 7.70
CA ASP A 20 19.86 -13.43 9.11
C ASP A 20 18.81 -12.31 9.35
N GLU A 21 18.75 -11.30 8.48
CA GLU A 21 17.76 -10.23 8.58
C GLU A 21 16.34 -10.70 8.33
N ALA A 22 16.13 -11.60 7.35
CA ALA A 22 14.84 -12.23 7.11
C ALA A 22 14.38 -13.04 8.32
N LYS A 23 15.28 -13.77 8.98
CA LYS A 23 14.98 -14.55 10.18
C LYS A 23 14.57 -13.64 11.35
N LYS A 24 15.30 -12.55 11.60
CA LYS A 24 14.95 -11.57 12.65
C LYS A 24 13.57 -10.96 12.42
N ARG A 25 13.25 -10.59 11.18
CA ARG A 25 11.94 -10.04 10.84
C ARG A 25 10.84 -11.09 10.97
N ARG A 26 11.13 -12.33 10.60
CA ARG A 26 10.17 -13.46 10.63
C ARG A 26 9.61 -13.77 12.01
N GLU A 27 10.32 -13.46 13.10
CA GLU A 27 9.84 -13.72 14.47
C GLU A 27 8.49 -13.02 14.78
N ASN A 28 8.12 -12.00 13.98
CA ASN A 28 6.93 -11.17 14.19
C ASN A 28 5.88 -11.26 13.06
N HIS A 29 6.03 -12.15 12.07
CA HIS A 29 5.12 -12.26 10.91
C HIS A 29 4.52 -13.67 10.76
N VAL A 30 3.24 -13.72 10.37
CA VAL A 30 2.45 -14.96 10.17
C VAL A 30 2.56 -15.46 8.72
N VAL A 31 2.80 -14.56 7.78
CA VAL A 31 2.90 -14.82 6.34
C VAL A 31 4.33 -15.20 5.95
N ALA A 32 4.46 -16.26 5.14
CA ALA A 32 5.75 -16.66 4.62
C ALA A 32 6.31 -15.61 3.63
N PRO A 33 7.56 -15.15 3.82
CA PRO A 33 8.10 -14.06 3.03
C PRO A 33 8.30 -14.47 1.57
N ARG A 34 8.03 -13.54 0.65
CA ARG A 34 8.38 -13.69 -0.77
C ARG A 34 9.17 -12.49 -1.21
N TYR A 35 10.48 -12.67 -1.37
CA TYR A 35 11.35 -11.60 -1.80
C TYR A 35 11.33 -11.40 -3.31
N ILE A 36 11.18 -10.14 -3.72
CA ILE A 36 11.60 -9.63 -5.02
C ILE A 36 12.77 -8.68 -4.81
N PHE A 37 13.64 -8.56 -5.80
CA PHE A 37 14.94 -7.95 -5.65
C PHE A 37 15.11 -6.77 -6.59
N ARG A 38 15.74 -5.69 -6.14
CA ARG A 38 16.16 -4.60 -7.03
C ARG A 38 17.59 -4.22 -6.73
N GLY A 39 18.41 -4.18 -7.77
CA GLY A 39 19.78 -3.68 -7.69
C GLY A 39 19.91 -2.25 -8.19
N VAL A 40 20.65 -1.43 -7.46
CA VAL A 40 21.07 -0.10 -7.93
C VAL A 40 22.56 0.07 -7.69
N THR A 41 23.25 0.72 -8.63
CA THR A 41 24.69 0.95 -8.56
C THR A 41 25.10 1.97 -7.51
N GLN A 42 24.20 2.90 -7.20
CA GLN A 42 24.44 4.00 -6.29
C GLN A 42 23.13 4.53 -5.69
N ARG A 43 23.22 5.26 -4.58
CA ARG A 43 22.07 6.00 -4.03
C ARG A 43 21.79 7.23 -4.89
N PHE A 44 20.59 7.28 -5.46
CA PHE A 44 20.10 8.52 -6.09
C PHE A 44 19.57 9.48 -5.03
N PHE A 45 20.34 10.53 -4.68
CA PHE A 45 19.96 11.47 -3.63
C PHE A 45 18.90 12.50 -4.08
N THR A 46 17.66 12.30 -3.62
CA THR A 46 16.57 13.27 -3.74
C THR A 46 16.37 14.03 -2.43
N SER A 47 16.18 13.30 -1.33
CA SER A 47 15.89 13.81 0.01
C SER A 47 16.17 12.71 1.05
N SER A 48 16.16 13.08 2.33
CA SER A 48 16.36 12.16 3.45
C SER A 48 15.67 12.70 4.71
N LYS A 49 14.65 11.99 5.21
CA LYS A 49 13.95 12.32 6.47
C LYS A 49 14.92 12.35 7.64
N SER A 50 15.82 11.35 7.76
CA SER A 50 16.84 11.30 8.82
C SER A 50 17.78 12.52 8.82
N ILE A 51 18.23 12.96 7.64
CA ILE A 51 19.10 14.14 7.53
C ILE A 51 18.28 15.40 7.84
N GLN A 52 17.05 15.48 7.36
CA GLN A 52 16.18 16.62 7.65
C GLN A 52 15.91 16.76 9.16
N GLU A 53 15.59 15.67 9.84
CA GLU A 53 15.41 15.64 11.30
C GLU A 53 16.69 16.02 12.03
N TYR A 54 17.85 15.51 11.59
CA TYR A 54 19.15 15.89 12.15
C TYR A 54 19.44 17.39 11.96
N LEU A 55 19.26 17.92 10.76
CA LEU A 55 19.51 19.33 10.45
C LEU A 55 18.55 20.26 11.18
N LYS A 56 17.28 19.88 11.36
CA LYS A 56 16.32 20.61 12.19
C LYS A 56 16.79 20.71 13.64
N LYS A 57 17.36 19.63 14.19
CA LYS A 57 17.95 19.62 15.54
C LYS A 57 19.30 20.35 15.62
N ASN A 58 19.95 20.61 14.49
CA ASN A 58 21.26 21.27 14.40
C ASN A 58 21.24 22.47 13.44
N PRO A 59 20.49 23.56 13.75
CA PRO A 59 20.35 24.75 12.92
C PRO A 59 21.67 25.34 12.39
N GLY A 60 22.71 25.34 13.22
CA GLY A 60 24.02 25.90 12.89
C GLY A 60 24.69 25.19 11.70
N GLU A 61 24.40 23.90 11.51
CA GLU A 61 24.93 23.17 10.35
C GLU A 61 24.27 23.61 9.04
N ILE A 62 22.97 23.94 9.04
CA ILE A 62 22.23 24.40 7.87
C ILE A 62 22.89 25.64 7.26
N VAL A 63 23.28 26.60 8.10
CA VAL A 63 23.96 27.84 7.68
C VAL A 63 25.26 27.53 6.94
N SER A 64 26.07 26.60 7.48
CA SER A 64 27.34 26.18 6.87
C SER A 64 27.14 25.47 5.52
N LEU A 65 26.06 24.70 5.38
CA LEU A 65 25.79 23.87 4.20
C LEU A 65 25.15 24.64 3.05
N ILE A 66 24.38 25.70 3.33
CA ILE A 66 23.73 26.55 2.31
C ILE A 66 24.70 27.64 1.79
N ARG A 67 25.67 28.06 2.61
CA ARG A 67 26.58 29.19 2.34
C ARG A 67 27.48 29.10 1.11
N CYS A 68 27.54 27.97 0.43
CA CYS A 68 28.35 27.84 -0.78
C CYS A 68 27.84 28.64 -2.00
N LYS A 69 26.83 29.55 -1.92
CA LYS A 69 26.56 30.52 -3.02
C LYS A 69 25.60 31.72 -2.77
N ALA A 70 25.34 32.20 -1.54
CA ALA A 70 24.46 33.37 -1.37
C ALA A 70 24.87 34.30 -0.22
N ASN A 71 25.24 35.53 -0.58
CA ASN A 71 25.59 36.65 0.31
C ASN A 71 24.40 37.22 1.13
N HIS A 72 23.27 36.51 1.24
CA HIS A 72 22.00 37.09 1.74
C HIS A 72 21.46 36.52 3.06
N PHE A 73 22.08 35.50 3.66
CA PHE A 73 21.63 34.99 4.96
C PHE A 73 22.54 35.45 6.10
N LYS A 74 21.95 36.09 7.11
CA LYS A 74 22.62 36.49 8.36
C LYS A 74 23.30 35.28 9.01
N TYR A 75 24.38 35.54 9.77
CA TYR A 75 25.24 34.51 10.35
C TYR A 75 24.54 33.54 11.30
N ASN A 76 23.34 33.88 11.80
CA ASN A 76 22.50 33.02 12.63
C ASN A 76 21.09 32.99 12.04
N LEU A 77 20.62 31.81 11.60
CA LEU A 77 19.21 31.59 11.26
C LEU A 77 18.44 31.38 12.57
N THR A 78 17.34 32.10 12.75
CA THR A 78 16.36 31.82 13.81
C THR A 78 15.49 30.62 13.43
N GLU A 79 14.78 30.00 14.38
CA GLU A 79 13.83 28.91 14.09
C GLU A 79 12.81 29.33 13.02
N LYS A 80 12.35 30.58 13.06
CA LYS A 80 11.44 31.16 12.06
C LYS A 80 12.07 31.25 10.67
N ASP A 81 13.34 31.60 10.56
CA ASP A 81 14.05 31.62 9.27
C ASP A 81 14.23 30.20 8.69
N ILE A 82 14.25 29.17 9.54
CA ILE A 82 14.36 27.76 9.14
C ILE A 82 13.00 27.21 8.67
N GLU A 83 11.91 27.66 9.28
CA GLU A 83 10.55 27.36 8.85
C GLU A 83 10.21 28.02 7.50
N GLU A 84 10.76 29.20 7.23
CA GLU A 84 10.57 29.93 5.96
C GLU A 84 11.53 29.45 4.82
N LEU A 85 12.42 28.49 5.09
CA LEU A 85 13.28 27.90 4.05
C LEU A 85 12.43 27.17 3.00
N GLY A 86 12.44 27.68 1.76
CA GLY A 86 11.79 26.99 0.65
C GLY A 86 12.37 25.59 0.38
N ALA A 87 11.54 24.67 -0.13
CA ALA A 87 11.88 23.25 -0.36
C ALA A 87 13.21 23.02 -1.11
N THR A 88 13.55 23.90 -2.06
CA THR A 88 14.81 23.81 -2.82
C THR A 88 16.05 24.02 -1.94
N ALA A 89 15.99 24.93 -0.98
CA ALA A 89 17.09 25.20 -0.06
C ALA A 89 17.30 24.01 0.89
N TRP A 90 16.20 23.41 1.36
CA TRP A 90 16.21 22.19 2.18
C TRP A 90 16.88 21.02 1.47
N VAL A 91 16.46 20.72 0.24
CA VAL A 91 17.05 19.60 -0.50
C VAL A 91 18.54 19.83 -0.77
N LYS A 92 18.94 21.07 -1.04
CA LYS A 92 20.36 21.42 -1.23
C LYS A 92 21.17 21.21 0.06
N ALA A 93 20.66 21.64 1.21
CA ALA A 93 21.29 21.44 2.51
C ALA A 93 21.45 19.94 2.82
N GLN A 94 20.38 19.16 2.65
CA GLN A 94 20.40 17.71 2.88
C GLN A 94 21.42 17.00 1.97
N ARG A 95 21.50 17.38 0.69
CA ARG A 95 22.46 16.81 -0.26
C ARG A 95 23.91 17.12 0.11
N ASN A 96 24.18 18.35 0.56
CA ASN A 96 25.52 18.75 0.97
C ASN A 96 25.94 18.01 2.25
N TYR A 97 25.02 17.85 3.21
CA TYR A 97 25.26 17.05 4.41
C TYR A 97 25.55 15.59 4.06
N TYR A 98 24.72 14.98 3.19
CA TYR A 98 24.96 13.61 2.71
C TYR A 98 26.36 13.44 2.11
N ARG A 99 26.81 14.37 1.26
CA ARG A 99 28.15 14.32 0.66
C ARG A 99 29.28 14.41 1.69
N LYS A 100 29.13 15.28 2.70
CA LYS A 100 30.09 15.40 3.81
C LYS A 100 30.20 14.07 4.56
N VAL A 101 29.08 13.56 5.04
CA VAL A 101 29.00 12.32 5.84
C VAL A 101 29.47 11.10 5.04
N TYR A 102 29.08 11.00 3.77
CA TYR A 102 29.51 9.91 2.91
C TYR A 102 31.02 9.96 2.60
N GLY A 103 31.58 11.16 2.43
CA GLY A 103 33.02 11.34 2.24
C GLY A 103 33.85 10.93 3.46
N GLU A 104 33.35 11.18 4.67
CA GLU A 104 33.95 10.69 5.92
C GLU A 104 33.84 9.18 6.02
N PHE A 105 32.64 8.64 5.83
CA PHE A 105 32.38 7.20 5.85
C PHE A 105 33.21 6.41 4.83
N LYS A 106 33.44 6.96 3.64
CA LYS A 106 34.26 6.31 2.60
C LYS A 106 35.71 6.10 3.04
N LYS A 107 36.28 7.01 3.83
CA LYS A 107 37.64 6.87 4.38
C LYS A 107 37.71 5.68 5.33
N GLU A 108 36.73 5.54 6.20
CA GLU A 108 36.65 4.41 7.15
C GLU A 108 36.39 3.09 6.45
N LEU A 109 35.50 3.08 5.45
CA LEU A 109 35.25 1.91 4.62
C LEU A 109 36.53 1.41 3.94
N SER A 110 37.36 2.32 3.45
CA SER A 110 38.64 1.99 2.82
C SER A 110 39.62 1.35 3.83
N VAL A 111 39.56 1.71 5.11
CA VAL A 111 40.37 1.08 6.16
C VAL A 111 39.90 -0.35 6.41
N TRP A 112 38.58 -0.55 6.59
CA TRP A 112 38.02 -1.88 6.83
C TRP A 112 38.26 -2.86 5.68
N GLN A 113 38.26 -2.38 4.44
CA GLN A 113 38.48 -3.21 3.26
C GLN A 113 39.94 -3.64 3.07
N ASN A 114 40.89 -2.84 3.57
CA ASN A 114 42.32 -3.14 3.48
C ASN A 114 42.83 -3.95 4.68
N ASP A 115 41.99 -4.16 5.70
CA ASP A 115 42.34 -4.99 6.85
C ASP A 115 42.21 -6.48 6.50
N SER A 116 43.36 -7.14 6.32
CA SER A 116 43.45 -8.58 6.04
C SER A 116 42.84 -9.48 7.11
N GLN A 117 42.57 -8.97 8.33
CA GLN A 117 41.96 -9.74 9.41
C GLN A 117 40.43 -9.71 9.39
N LEU A 118 39.81 -8.73 8.72
CA LEU A 118 38.35 -8.63 8.66
C LEU A 118 37.79 -9.57 7.60
N SER A 119 36.85 -10.43 8.00
CA SER A 119 36.09 -11.21 7.02
C SER A 119 35.08 -10.29 6.30
N PRO A 120 34.62 -10.66 5.09
CA PRO A 120 33.57 -9.89 4.42
C PRO A 120 32.30 -9.72 5.27
N LYS A 121 31.99 -10.72 6.12
CA LYS A 121 30.86 -10.65 7.06
C LYS A 121 31.08 -9.56 8.11
N ASP A 122 32.30 -9.44 8.64
CA ASP A 122 32.66 -8.39 9.60
C ASP A 122 32.65 -7.02 8.95
N THR A 123 33.17 -6.89 7.72
CA THR A 123 33.08 -5.63 6.95
C THR A 123 31.64 -5.19 6.75
N LEU A 124 30.75 -6.10 6.34
CA LEU A 124 29.34 -5.80 6.15
C LEU A 124 28.67 -5.40 7.46
N HIS A 125 28.98 -6.10 8.56
CA HIS A 125 28.49 -5.76 9.89
C HIS A 125 28.95 -4.37 10.35
N SER A 126 30.22 -4.03 10.16
CA SER A 126 30.77 -2.71 10.48
C SER A 126 30.09 -1.59 9.68
N ILE A 127 29.77 -1.83 8.41
CA ILE A 127 29.01 -0.88 7.58
C ILE A 127 27.63 -0.61 8.16
N VAL A 128 26.84 -1.66 8.41
CA VAL A 128 25.43 -1.48 8.81
C VAL A 128 25.28 -0.97 10.24
N SER A 129 26.25 -1.27 11.12
CA SER A 129 26.28 -0.81 12.50
C SER A 129 26.88 0.59 12.66
N HIS A 130 27.43 1.18 11.61
CA HIS A 130 28.09 2.48 11.68
C HIS A 130 27.08 3.62 11.98
N PRO A 131 27.34 4.54 12.93
CA PRO A 131 26.39 5.60 13.31
C PRO A 131 25.94 6.49 12.14
N ASN A 132 26.84 6.75 11.19
CA ASN A 132 26.53 7.57 10.01
C ASN A 132 25.77 6.82 8.90
N TYR A 133 25.66 5.49 8.98
CA TYR A 133 25.02 4.69 7.93
C TYR A 133 23.54 5.06 7.76
N GLN A 134 22.85 5.45 8.84
CA GLN A 134 21.47 5.96 8.81
C GLN A 134 21.25 7.21 7.92
N TYR A 135 22.31 7.97 7.66
CA TYR A 135 22.29 9.14 6.76
C TYR A 135 22.69 8.78 5.34
N ILE A 136 23.32 7.62 5.14
CA ILE A 136 23.87 7.15 3.86
C ILE A 136 22.92 6.17 3.16
N ILE A 137 22.24 5.32 3.92
CA ILE A 137 21.29 4.34 3.40
C ILE A 137 20.18 5.01 2.55
N PRO A 138 19.79 4.43 1.41
CA PRO A 138 18.64 4.89 0.66
C PRO A 138 17.37 4.79 1.50
N GLN A 139 16.56 5.85 1.50
CA GLN A 139 15.26 5.86 2.19
C GLN A 139 14.08 5.65 1.23
N TYR A 140 14.28 5.92 -0.06
CA TYR A 140 13.22 5.85 -1.05
C TYR A 140 13.64 4.99 -2.23
N ILE A 141 12.69 4.25 -2.79
CA ILE A 141 12.80 3.65 -4.12
C ILE A 141 11.98 4.53 -5.07
N ARG A 142 12.58 4.98 -6.18
CA ARG A 142 11.97 5.97 -7.09
C ARG A 142 11.80 5.38 -8.48
N SER A 143 10.65 5.67 -9.10
CA SER A 143 10.41 5.41 -10.51
C SER A 143 11.25 6.35 -11.39
N GLY A 144 11.49 5.95 -12.65
CA GLY A 144 12.19 6.79 -13.61
C GLY A 144 11.47 8.12 -13.84
N ALA A 145 10.14 8.09 -13.89
CA ALA A 145 9.29 9.27 -13.96
C ALA A 145 9.52 10.18 -12.76
N ALA A 146 9.48 9.66 -11.52
CA ALA A 146 9.72 10.47 -10.33
C ALA A 146 11.11 11.13 -10.36
N VAL A 147 12.14 10.41 -10.84
CA VAL A 147 13.51 10.95 -10.98
C VAL A 147 13.58 12.05 -12.05
N ARG A 148 12.96 11.84 -13.21
CA ARG A 148 12.93 12.84 -14.29
C ARG A 148 12.15 14.08 -13.87
N LEU A 149 11.04 13.86 -13.17
CA LEU A 149 10.16 14.90 -12.71
C LEU A 149 10.70 15.62 -11.45
N PHE A 150 11.74 15.11 -10.81
CA PHE A 150 12.37 15.82 -9.70
C PHE A 150 13.05 17.14 -10.11
N LYS A 151 13.44 17.30 -11.39
CA LYS A 151 14.21 18.46 -11.87
C LYS A 151 13.39 19.72 -12.21
N GLN A 152 12.06 19.66 -12.21
CA GLN A 152 11.20 20.82 -12.47
C GLN A 152 10.38 21.08 -11.20
N GLN A 153 10.34 22.33 -10.75
CA GLN A 153 9.83 22.76 -9.44
C GLN A 153 8.29 22.74 -9.38
N ASN A 154 7.72 22.74 -8.16
CA ASN A 154 6.29 22.92 -7.87
C ASN A 154 5.34 21.99 -8.64
N ARG A 155 5.45 20.68 -8.42
CA ARG A 155 4.64 19.69 -9.13
C ARG A 155 3.57 19.03 -8.27
N THR A 156 2.54 18.59 -8.94
CA THR A 156 1.39 17.89 -8.37
C THR A 156 1.34 16.44 -8.85
N GLN A 157 0.55 15.61 -8.17
CA GLN A 157 0.20 14.27 -8.65
C GLN A 157 -0.40 14.29 -10.07
N ASN A 158 -1.13 15.36 -10.43
CA ASN A 158 -1.68 15.55 -11.77
C ASN A 158 -0.59 15.77 -12.83
N ASP A 159 0.50 16.46 -12.49
CA ASP A 159 1.64 16.62 -13.41
C ASP A 159 2.36 15.30 -13.64
N TYR A 160 2.44 14.46 -12.60
CA TYR A 160 2.96 13.09 -12.71
C TYR A 160 2.08 12.24 -13.63
N ILE A 161 0.76 12.21 -13.41
CA ILE A 161 -0.20 11.49 -14.25
C ILE A 161 -0.16 12.01 -15.69
N SER A 162 -0.18 13.33 -15.88
CA SER A 162 -0.15 13.97 -17.21
C SER A 162 1.12 13.63 -17.97
N TYR A 163 2.28 13.62 -17.30
CA TYR A 163 3.53 13.19 -17.90
C TYR A 163 3.45 11.75 -18.41
N ILE A 164 2.92 10.83 -17.61
CA ILE A 164 2.77 9.42 -17.99
C ILE A 164 1.77 9.25 -19.14
N ARG A 165 0.62 9.95 -19.09
CA ARG A 165 -0.38 9.95 -20.18
C ARG A 165 0.22 10.44 -21.49
N ASN A 166 0.97 11.55 -21.45
CA ASN A 166 1.62 12.10 -22.62
C ASN A 166 2.68 11.15 -23.19
N LEU A 167 3.44 10.46 -22.33
CA LEU A 167 4.44 9.47 -22.73
C LEU A 167 3.81 8.31 -23.52
N ILE A 168 2.64 7.82 -23.09
CA ILE A 168 1.89 6.78 -23.80
C ILE A 168 1.30 7.32 -25.10
N ALA A 169 0.66 8.49 -25.07
CA ALA A 169 0.00 9.09 -26.23
C ALA A 169 1.01 9.40 -27.35
N GLU A 170 2.18 9.93 -27.01
CA GLU A 170 3.28 10.17 -27.96
C GLU A 170 3.76 8.87 -28.60
N THR A 171 3.88 7.80 -27.82
CA THR A 171 4.32 6.48 -28.30
C THR A 171 3.29 5.86 -29.25
N LYS A 172 2.00 5.88 -28.89
CA LYS A 172 0.89 5.41 -29.74
C LYS A 172 0.81 6.21 -31.05
N SER A 173 1.03 7.52 -31.00
CA SER A 173 1.01 8.40 -32.18
C SER A 173 2.16 8.14 -33.15
N ARG A 174 3.38 7.92 -32.63
CA ARG A 174 4.57 7.68 -33.46
C ARG A 174 4.65 6.27 -34.03
N PHE A 175 4.13 5.27 -33.31
CA PHE A 175 4.23 3.86 -33.66
C PHE A 175 2.85 3.16 -33.56
N PRO A 176 1.85 3.60 -34.35
CA PRO A 176 0.47 3.15 -34.19
C PRO A 176 0.31 1.66 -34.51
N LEU A 177 1.05 1.12 -35.47
CA LEU A 177 0.99 -0.30 -35.84
C LEU A 177 1.55 -1.20 -34.72
N ASP A 178 2.68 -0.80 -34.13
CA ASP A 178 3.40 -1.61 -33.14
C ASP A 178 2.69 -1.67 -31.78
N TYR A 179 1.95 -0.61 -31.40
CA TYR A 179 1.32 -0.50 -30.07
C TYR A 179 -0.22 -0.47 -30.11
N SER A 180 -0.84 -0.75 -31.25
CA SER A 180 -2.31 -0.74 -31.40
C SER A 180 -3.02 -1.71 -30.45
N THR A 181 -2.39 -2.84 -30.11
CA THR A 181 -2.96 -3.88 -29.25
C THR A 181 -2.42 -3.87 -27.83
N TYR A 182 -1.47 -2.99 -27.52
CA TYR A 182 -0.79 -2.98 -26.22
C TYR A 182 -1.61 -2.20 -25.19
N SER A 183 -1.67 -2.70 -23.96
CA SER A 183 -2.19 -1.93 -22.83
C SER A 183 -1.23 -0.80 -22.46
N ASP A 184 -1.72 0.19 -21.71
CA ASP A 184 -0.89 1.30 -21.24
C ASP A 184 0.32 0.80 -20.40
N LEU A 185 0.14 -0.26 -19.61
CA LEU A 185 1.22 -0.88 -18.84
C LEU A 185 2.26 -1.56 -19.73
N GLU A 186 1.81 -2.25 -20.78
CA GLU A 186 2.71 -2.92 -21.73
C GLU A 186 3.54 -1.90 -22.50
N ILE A 187 2.94 -0.77 -22.88
CA ILE A 187 3.63 0.36 -23.50
C ILE A 187 4.67 0.94 -22.55
N LEU A 188 4.30 1.20 -21.29
CA LEU A 188 5.22 1.77 -20.31
C LEU A 188 6.39 0.82 -19.98
N ALA A 189 6.13 -0.48 -19.90
CA ALA A 189 7.18 -1.49 -19.75
C ALA A 189 8.15 -1.44 -20.93
N ASP A 190 7.66 -1.43 -22.16
CA ASP A 190 8.50 -1.38 -23.35
C ASP A 190 9.31 -0.07 -23.45
N ILE A 191 8.67 1.07 -23.15
CA ILE A 191 9.34 2.38 -23.04
C ILE A 191 10.47 2.32 -22.01
N GLN A 192 10.23 1.74 -20.84
CA GLN A 192 11.24 1.60 -19.80
C GLN A 192 12.40 0.72 -20.22
N HIS A 193 12.16 -0.37 -20.94
CA HIS A 193 13.24 -1.20 -21.49
C HIS A 193 14.11 -0.42 -22.48
N LYS A 194 13.51 0.49 -23.24
CA LYS A 194 14.22 1.40 -24.15
C LYS A 194 14.87 2.59 -23.45
N GLY A 195 14.90 2.61 -22.11
CA GLY A 195 15.52 3.66 -21.29
C GLY A 195 14.61 4.85 -20.98
N GLY A 196 13.32 4.74 -21.28
CA GLY A 196 12.32 5.75 -20.96
C GLY A 196 12.01 5.83 -19.47
N ALA A 197 11.72 7.05 -19.00
CA ALA A 197 11.41 7.33 -17.60
C ALA A 197 9.93 7.05 -17.31
N SER A 198 9.58 5.80 -17.01
CA SER A 198 8.20 5.40 -16.69
C SER A 198 7.88 5.47 -15.19
N CYS A 199 6.60 5.29 -14.82
CA CYS A 199 6.16 5.19 -13.43
C CYS A 199 6.50 3.83 -12.78
N LEU A 200 6.94 2.84 -13.55
CA LEU A 200 7.23 1.49 -13.10
C LEU A 200 8.59 1.43 -12.38
N VAL A 201 8.62 0.80 -11.22
CA VAL A 201 9.87 0.43 -10.54
C VAL A 201 10.18 -1.03 -10.85
N ASP A 202 11.31 -1.25 -11.52
CA ASP A 202 11.75 -2.58 -11.93
C ASP A 202 12.33 -3.37 -10.75
N PHE A 203 11.75 -4.53 -10.46
CA PHE A 203 12.30 -5.55 -9.58
C PHE A 203 12.44 -6.85 -10.38
N SER A 204 13.28 -7.76 -9.90
CA SER A 204 13.45 -9.10 -10.41
C SER A 204 12.99 -10.11 -9.38
N THR A 205 12.42 -11.23 -9.80
CA THR A 205 12.25 -12.39 -8.90
C THR A 205 13.55 -13.17 -8.68
N ASN A 206 14.64 -12.79 -9.37
CA ASN A 206 15.94 -13.44 -9.31
C ASN A 206 16.97 -12.53 -8.62
N PHE A 207 17.48 -13.00 -7.47
CA PHE A 207 18.49 -12.31 -6.68
C PHE A 207 19.76 -11.97 -7.49
N LEU A 208 20.24 -12.91 -8.31
CA LEU A 208 21.49 -12.76 -9.05
C LEU A 208 21.39 -11.73 -10.17
N VAL A 209 20.23 -11.64 -10.82
CA VAL A 209 19.95 -10.60 -11.83
C VAL A 209 19.99 -9.21 -11.18
N SER A 210 19.35 -9.06 -10.03
CA SER A 210 19.40 -7.79 -9.30
C SER A 210 20.78 -7.48 -8.75
N LEU A 211 21.54 -8.48 -8.31
CA LEU A 211 22.93 -8.30 -7.90
C LEU A 211 23.80 -7.84 -9.08
N TRP A 212 23.56 -8.34 -10.29
CA TRP A 212 24.22 -7.86 -11.50
C TRP A 212 23.96 -6.36 -11.71
N PHE A 213 22.71 -5.91 -11.62
CA PHE A 213 22.38 -4.48 -11.75
C PHE A 213 23.01 -3.60 -10.66
N ALA A 214 23.19 -4.12 -9.44
CA ALA A 214 23.80 -3.38 -8.34
C ALA A 214 25.33 -3.21 -8.49
N THR A 215 25.96 -3.97 -9.38
CA THR A 215 27.42 -4.08 -9.51
C THR A 215 27.96 -3.72 -10.89
N GLN A 216 27.09 -3.35 -11.84
CA GLN A 216 27.44 -3.07 -13.24
C GLN A 216 28.40 -1.87 -13.44
N ASP A 217 28.54 -0.98 -12.45
CA ASP A 217 29.41 0.20 -12.49
C ASP A 217 30.82 -0.04 -11.95
N TYR A 218 31.23 -1.30 -11.75
CA TYR A 218 32.54 -1.69 -11.19
C TYR A 218 33.76 -1.13 -11.94
N ALA A 219 33.60 -0.73 -13.20
CA ALA A 219 34.67 -0.18 -14.05
C ALA A 219 34.64 1.35 -14.14
N THR A 220 33.75 2.02 -13.41
CA THR A 220 33.64 3.49 -13.43
C THR A 220 34.66 4.14 -12.49
N SER A 221 35.01 5.39 -12.78
CA SER A 221 35.92 6.18 -11.92
C SER A 221 35.26 6.73 -10.65
N ILE A 222 33.95 6.54 -10.50
CA ILE A 222 33.19 7.03 -9.35
C ILE A 222 32.89 5.83 -8.45
N GLU A 223 33.66 5.70 -7.38
CA GLU A 223 33.54 4.58 -6.46
C GLU A 223 32.34 4.78 -5.52
N GLU A 224 31.17 4.34 -5.97
CA GLU A 224 29.92 4.41 -5.21
C GLU A 224 29.51 3.05 -4.65
N MET A 225 28.85 3.07 -3.50
CA MET A 225 28.25 1.91 -2.89
C MET A 225 26.98 1.50 -3.65
N GLY A 226 26.93 0.23 -4.06
CA GLY A 226 25.72 -0.38 -4.61
C GLY A 226 24.73 -0.75 -3.52
N TYR A 227 23.47 -0.94 -3.88
CA TYR A 227 22.44 -1.39 -2.95
C TYR A 227 21.57 -2.47 -3.60
N LEU A 228 21.28 -3.50 -2.82
CA LEU A 228 20.29 -4.51 -3.15
C LEU A 228 19.09 -4.38 -2.21
N TYR A 229 17.91 -4.14 -2.78
CA TYR A 229 16.66 -4.13 -2.06
C TYR A 229 16.04 -5.53 -2.14
N CYS A 230 15.76 -6.15 -1.01
CA CYS A 230 15.04 -7.41 -0.90
C CYS A 230 13.67 -7.11 -0.28
N TYR A 231 12.64 -7.07 -1.12
CA TYR A 231 11.31 -6.62 -0.74
C TYR A 231 10.36 -7.81 -0.57
N ASP A 232 9.85 -8.01 0.65
CA ASP A 232 8.89 -9.07 0.96
C ASP A 232 7.46 -8.68 0.53
N VAL A 233 7.07 -9.11 -0.67
CA VAL A 233 5.77 -8.75 -1.25
C VAL A 233 4.60 -9.48 -0.62
N ASN A 234 4.84 -10.61 0.04
CA ASN A 234 3.74 -11.38 0.63
C ASN A 234 3.27 -10.74 1.93
N THR A 235 4.21 -10.45 2.84
CA THR A 235 3.91 -9.76 4.09
C THR A 235 3.28 -8.39 3.81
N ASP A 236 3.81 -7.65 2.85
CA ASP A 236 3.29 -6.31 2.53
C ASP A 236 1.90 -6.33 1.89
N ALA A 237 1.58 -7.38 1.13
CA ALA A 237 0.27 -7.51 0.47
C ALA A 237 -0.81 -8.12 1.39
N ILE A 238 -0.42 -8.99 2.32
CA ILE A 238 -1.36 -9.79 3.12
C ILE A 238 -1.51 -9.22 4.53
N GLU A 239 -0.41 -8.86 5.20
CA GLU A 239 -0.45 -8.36 6.58
C GLU A 239 -0.59 -6.83 6.63
N GLU A 240 0.24 -6.12 5.86
CA GLU A 240 0.34 -4.66 5.92
C GLU A 240 -0.60 -3.94 4.93
N ASP A 241 -1.18 -4.68 3.98
CA ASP A 241 -2.16 -4.20 2.99
C ASP A 241 -1.71 -2.90 2.27
N SER A 242 -0.40 -2.77 2.06
CA SER A 242 0.26 -1.64 1.38
C SER A 242 0.72 -2.00 -0.04
N LEU A 243 0.56 -3.26 -0.43
CA LEU A 243 0.79 -3.75 -1.79
C LEU A 243 -0.44 -4.51 -2.29
N THR A 244 -0.82 -4.36 -3.56
CA THR A 244 -1.90 -5.13 -4.17
C THR A 244 -1.43 -5.70 -5.51
N ILE A 245 -1.67 -6.98 -5.74
CA ILE A 245 -1.31 -7.64 -6.99
C ILE A 245 -2.30 -7.22 -8.06
N LEU A 246 -1.79 -6.66 -9.17
CA LEU A 246 -2.62 -6.26 -10.29
C LEU A 246 -3.10 -7.52 -11.04
N ASN A 247 -4.41 -7.65 -11.17
CA ASN A 247 -5.03 -8.77 -11.89
C ASN A 247 -5.19 -8.46 -13.39
N LYS A 248 -5.31 -9.52 -14.20
CA LYS A 248 -5.45 -9.41 -15.67
C LYS A 248 -6.66 -8.59 -16.15
N ASN A 249 -7.71 -8.51 -15.34
CA ASN A 249 -8.90 -7.73 -15.70
C ASN A 249 -8.60 -6.23 -15.60
N LYS A 250 -7.88 -5.81 -14.55
CA LYS A 250 -7.45 -4.43 -14.32
C LYS A 250 -6.25 -4.02 -15.16
N GLU A 251 -5.46 -4.95 -15.69
CA GLU A 251 -4.35 -4.63 -16.61
C GLU A 251 -4.76 -3.85 -17.86
N ARG A 252 -6.05 -3.92 -18.24
CA ARG A 252 -6.62 -3.19 -19.38
C ARG A 252 -7.11 -1.78 -19.04
N ASN A 253 -7.19 -1.44 -17.75
CA ASN A 253 -7.55 -0.09 -17.33
C ASN A 253 -6.47 0.89 -17.79
N THR A 254 -6.85 2.15 -17.91
CA THR A 254 -5.88 3.20 -18.22
C THR A 254 -4.88 3.35 -17.07
N ILE A 255 -3.66 3.76 -17.37
CA ILE A 255 -2.67 3.96 -16.31
C ILE A 255 -3.09 5.02 -15.29
N GLU A 256 -3.89 6.01 -15.71
CA GLU A 256 -4.43 7.05 -14.85
C GLU A 256 -5.37 6.46 -13.79
N GLU A 257 -6.32 5.61 -14.20
CA GLU A 257 -7.22 4.91 -13.28
C GLU A 257 -6.41 4.06 -12.28
N LEU A 258 -5.44 3.29 -12.77
CA LEU A 258 -4.61 2.44 -11.92
C LEU A 258 -3.80 3.23 -10.90
N ILE A 259 -3.18 4.35 -11.31
CA ILE A 259 -2.43 5.21 -10.40
C ILE A 259 -3.37 5.87 -9.38
N LEU A 260 -4.55 6.34 -9.78
CA LEU A 260 -5.51 6.95 -8.85
C LEU A 260 -6.05 5.93 -7.83
N GLU A 261 -6.20 4.66 -8.21
CA GLU A 261 -6.58 3.58 -7.27
C GLU A 261 -5.52 3.28 -6.19
N THR A 262 -4.30 3.82 -6.31
CA THR A 262 -3.24 3.62 -5.30
C THR A 262 -3.35 4.53 -4.08
N SER A 263 -4.21 5.56 -4.11
CA SER A 263 -4.58 6.29 -2.89
C SER A 263 -5.73 5.56 -2.19
N LYS A 264 -5.47 4.95 -1.02
CA LYS A 264 -6.56 4.53 -0.14
C LYS A 264 -6.88 5.64 0.85
N SER A 265 -8.17 5.86 1.01
CA SER A 265 -8.68 6.13 2.35
C SER A 265 -9.83 5.15 2.52
N THR A 266 -9.65 4.12 3.34
CA THR A 266 -10.78 3.20 3.54
C THR A 266 -11.83 3.97 4.31
N LYS A 267 -13.09 3.92 3.85
CA LYS A 267 -14.24 4.59 4.48
C LYS A 267 -14.39 4.25 5.96
N PHE A 268 -13.66 3.26 6.50
CA PHE A 268 -13.84 2.71 7.85
C PHE A 268 -12.63 2.85 8.79
N ASN A 269 -11.45 3.25 8.31
CA ASN A 269 -10.25 3.43 9.15
C ASN A 269 -9.77 4.89 9.32
N GLY A 270 -10.27 5.84 8.52
CA GLY A 270 -9.94 7.27 8.65
C GLY A 270 -8.47 7.65 8.39
N LYS A 271 -7.59 6.70 8.02
CA LYS A 271 -6.16 6.91 7.77
C LYS A 271 -5.90 6.85 6.27
N GLU A 272 -5.30 7.90 5.71
CA GLU A 272 -4.76 7.81 4.34
C GLU A 272 -3.62 6.80 4.35
N SER A 273 -3.82 5.72 3.61
CA SER A 273 -2.78 4.72 3.36
C SER A 273 -2.54 4.70 1.87
N TYR A 274 -1.28 4.62 1.47
CA TYR A 274 -0.96 4.51 0.05
C TYR A 274 -0.65 3.07 -0.25
N LYS A 275 -1.23 2.58 -1.34
CA LYS A 275 -0.94 1.26 -1.86
C LYS A 275 0.01 1.34 -3.03
N PHE A 276 0.68 0.24 -3.31
CA PHE A 276 1.36 0.05 -4.58
C PHE A 276 0.72 -1.11 -5.33
N TRP A 277 0.73 -1.03 -6.66
CA TRP A 277 0.44 -2.16 -7.52
C TRP A 277 1.70 -2.98 -7.71
N LEU A 278 1.55 -4.31 -7.60
CA LEU A 278 2.53 -5.28 -8.04
C LEU A 278 2.03 -5.91 -9.34
N TRP A 279 2.71 -5.65 -10.45
CA TRP A 279 2.33 -6.15 -11.76
C TRP A 279 3.45 -7.03 -12.35
N LYS A 280 3.06 -8.23 -12.81
CA LYS A 280 3.96 -9.13 -13.52
C LYS A 280 3.56 -9.17 -15.00
N PRO A 281 4.41 -8.71 -15.94
CA PRO A 281 4.04 -8.65 -17.35
C PRO A 281 3.88 -10.04 -17.96
N SER A 282 2.98 -10.15 -18.93
CA SER A 282 2.87 -11.33 -19.80
C SER A 282 3.94 -11.25 -20.90
N ASN A 283 5.10 -11.90 -20.74
CA ASN A 283 6.22 -12.04 -21.72
C ASN A 283 6.16 -11.11 -22.96
N ILE A 284 6.20 -9.78 -22.75
CA ILE A 284 6.02 -8.78 -23.80
C ILE A 284 7.26 -8.76 -24.72
N ASN A 285 8.44 -8.97 -24.16
CA ASN A 285 9.69 -9.09 -24.90
C ASN A 285 10.67 -10.05 -24.21
N SER A 286 11.73 -10.44 -24.93
CA SER A 286 12.75 -11.37 -24.43
C SER A 286 13.48 -10.83 -23.21
N ARG A 287 13.56 -9.51 -23.01
CA ARG A 287 14.25 -8.87 -21.89
C ARG A 287 13.49 -8.98 -20.57
N ILE A 288 12.18 -8.69 -20.54
CA ILE A 288 11.32 -8.91 -19.35
C ILE A 288 11.42 -10.35 -18.87
N SER A 289 11.35 -11.29 -19.81
CA SER A 289 11.40 -12.72 -19.48
C SER A 289 12.77 -13.16 -18.95
N ARG A 290 13.87 -12.48 -19.31
CA ARG A 290 15.22 -12.81 -18.83
C ARG A 290 15.59 -12.09 -17.54
N GLN A 291 15.02 -10.91 -17.32
CA GLN A 291 15.20 -10.13 -16.09
C GLN A 291 14.28 -10.63 -14.98
N ASP A 292 13.39 -11.58 -15.28
CA ASP A 292 12.33 -12.03 -14.37
C ASP A 292 11.56 -10.83 -13.78
N SER A 293 11.29 -9.84 -14.64
CA SER A 293 10.82 -8.53 -14.21
C SER A 293 9.44 -8.60 -13.56
N ILE A 294 9.31 -7.85 -12.49
CA ILE A 294 8.08 -7.56 -11.77
C ILE A 294 8.10 -6.08 -11.40
N PHE A 295 7.01 -5.38 -11.67
CA PHE A 295 6.94 -3.94 -11.53
C PHE A 295 6.14 -3.55 -10.29
N VAL A 296 6.68 -2.63 -9.51
CA VAL A 296 5.98 -1.96 -8.42
C VAL A 296 5.69 -0.52 -8.86
N PHE A 297 4.44 -0.06 -8.74
CA PHE A 297 4.09 1.31 -9.11
C PHE A 297 2.92 1.87 -8.30
N GLY A 298 2.87 3.19 -8.18
CA GLY A 298 1.82 3.91 -7.48
C GLY A 298 2.02 5.42 -7.58
N ILE A 299 1.07 6.18 -7.01
CA ILE A 299 1.11 7.65 -7.02
C ILE A 299 2.16 8.19 -6.04
N GLU A 300 2.36 7.51 -4.92
CA GLU A 300 3.22 7.98 -3.84
C GLU A 300 4.67 7.50 -3.91
N LYS A 301 5.50 8.17 -3.11
CA LYS A 301 6.92 7.88 -2.95
C LYS A 301 7.07 6.57 -2.16
N PHE A 302 7.68 5.54 -2.74
CA PHE A 302 7.94 4.27 -2.03
C PHE A 302 8.99 4.51 -0.92
N LEU A 303 8.54 4.64 0.34
CA LEU A 303 9.38 4.89 1.50
C LEU A 303 9.77 3.57 2.15
N ILE A 304 11.04 3.19 2.06
CA ILE A 304 11.56 1.87 2.43
C ILE A 304 11.18 1.46 3.85
N LYS A 305 11.16 2.40 4.82
CA LYS A 305 10.84 2.11 6.22
C LYS A 305 9.37 1.76 6.47
N GLU A 306 8.48 2.08 5.55
CA GLU A 306 7.03 1.76 5.64
C GLU A 306 6.70 0.41 5.00
N HIS A 307 7.70 -0.28 4.44
CA HIS A 307 7.54 -1.56 3.75
C HIS A 307 8.54 -2.60 4.29
N PRO A 308 8.25 -3.90 4.20
CA PRO A 308 9.16 -4.97 4.63
C PRO A 308 10.31 -5.18 3.62
N VAL A 309 11.20 -4.19 3.53
CA VAL A 309 12.37 -4.19 2.64
C VAL A 309 13.66 -4.29 3.44
N ILE A 310 14.50 -5.27 3.10
CA ILE A 310 15.89 -5.38 3.57
C ILE A 310 16.77 -4.65 2.55
N VAL A 311 17.62 -3.74 3.01
CA VAL A 311 18.56 -3.02 2.14
C VAL A 311 19.96 -3.53 2.44
N ILE A 312 20.61 -4.13 1.44
CA ILE A 312 21.95 -4.69 1.58
C ILE A 312 22.94 -3.77 0.86
N PRO A 313 23.88 -3.12 1.58
CA PRO A 313 24.93 -2.32 0.96
C PRO A 313 25.98 -3.21 0.29
N ILE A 314 26.45 -2.81 -0.89
CA ILE A 314 27.49 -3.50 -1.65
C ILE A 314 28.67 -2.54 -1.82
N PRO A 315 29.78 -2.76 -1.10
CA PRO A 315 30.99 -1.94 -1.26
C PRO A 315 31.50 -1.96 -2.69
N PHE A 316 32.05 -0.83 -3.16
CA PHE A 316 32.51 -0.69 -4.55
C PHE A 316 33.55 -1.76 -4.94
N GLU A 317 34.53 -2.02 -4.07
CA GLU A 317 35.58 -3.03 -4.28
C GLU A 317 35.06 -4.45 -4.48
N TRP A 318 33.86 -4.76 -3.98
CA TRP A 318 33.27 -6.10 -4.14
C TRP A 318 32.66 -6.30 -5.52
N LYS A 319 32.23 -5.20 -6.18
CA LYS A 319 31.44 -5.24 -7.40
C LYS A 319 32.13 -6.00 -8.53
N LYS A 320 33.44 -5.80 -8.69
CA LYS A 320 34.24 -6.46 -9.76
C LYS A 320 34.29 -7.98 -9.59
N SER A 321 34.62 -8.48 -8.40
CA SER A 321 34.69 -9.92 -8.12
C SER A 321 33.30 -10.57 -8.20
N ILE A 322 32.26 -9.86 -7.75
CA ILE A 322 30.86 -10.31 -7.90
C ILE A 322 30.49 -10.44 -9.38
N GLN A 323 30.76 -9.41 -10.19
CA GLN A 323 30.52 -9.44 -11.65
C GLN A 323 31.27 -10.58 -12.35
N TYR A 324 32.51 -10.84 -11.94
CA TYR A 324 33.28 -11.98 -12.45
C TYR A 324 32.55 -13.31 -12.19
N VAL A 325 32.07 -13.53 -10.97
CA VAL A 325 31.33 -14.76 -10.63
C VAL A 325 30.00 -14.86 -11.38
N LEU A 326 29.23 -13.76 -11.44
CA LEU A 326 27.97 -13.70 -12.18
C LEU A 326 28.15 -14.05 -13.66
N LYS A 327 29.22 -13.54 -14.29
CA LYS A 327 29.55 -13.84 -15.68
C LYS A 327 29.98 -15.30 -15.87
N GLU A 328 31.03 -15.73 -15.17
CA GLU A 328 31.72 -16.99 -15.47
C GLU A 328 30.96 -18.24 -14.97
N TYR A 329 30.17 -18.11 -13.89
CA TYR A 329 29.48 -19.26 -13.26
C TYR A 329 27.98 -19.26 -13.49
N PHE A 330 27.38 -18.09 -13.71
CA PHE A 330 25.93 -17.96 -13.90
C PHE A 330 25.53 -17.50 -15.30
N GLY A 331 26.50 -17.16 -16.16
CA GLY A 331 26.23 -16.67 -17.50
C GLY A 331 25.45 -15.36 -17.50
N LEU A 332 25.59 -14.53 -16.46
CA LEU A 332 24.92 -13.24 -16.32
C LEU A 332 25.87 -12.11 -16.72
N TYR A 333 25.68 -11.61 -17.93
CA TYR A 333 26.41 -10.48 -18.52
C TYR A 333 25.48 -9.70 -19.48
N GLY A 334 25.91 -8.51 -19.93
CA GLY A 334 25.05 -7.56 -20.64
C GLY A 334 24.25 -8.19 -21.78
N GLU A 335 24.88 -8.96 -22.65
CA GLU A 335 24.28 -9.58 -23.82
C GLU A 335 23.21 -10.64 -23.45
N THR A 336 23.41 -11.37 -22.34
CA THR A 336 22.42 -12.31 -21.81
C THR A 336 21.25 -11.60 -21.14
N ILE A 337 21.47 -10.46 -20.49
CA ILE A 337 20.43 -9.69 -19.78
C ILE A 337 19.66 -8.76 -20.73
N PHE A 338 20.28 -8.28 -21.81
CA PHE A 338 19.72 -7.30 -22.75
C PHE A 338 19.25 -7.88 -24.08
N GLY A 339 19.67 -9.09 -24.47
CA GLY A 339 18.96 -9.84 -25.50
C GLY A 339 19.50 -9.81 -26.92
N ASP A 340 20.82 -9.73 -27.14
CA ASP A 340 21.37 -9.98 -28.47
C ASP A 340 21.63 -11.49 -28.71
N THR A 341 21.37 -11.93 -29.94
CA THR A 341 21.14 -13.32 -30.37
C THR A 341 22.31 -14.28 -30.13
N SER A 342 22.20 -15.17 -29.12
CA SER A 342 22.69 -16.56 -29.15
C SER A 342 22.37 -17.32 -27.84
N GLY A 343 21.38 -18.22 -27.86
CA GLY A 343 21.22 -19.25 -26.81
C GLY A 343 19.94 -19.23 -25.96
N LEU A 344 18.89 -18.51 -26.37
CA LEU A 344 17.65 -18.38 -25.58
C LEU A 344 16.77 -19.64 -25.55
N SER A 345 16.97 -20.61 -26.45
CA SER A 345 16.11 -21.79 -26.56
C SER A 345 16.51 -22.96 -25.65
N THR A 346 17.74 -22.99 -25.12
CA THR A 346 18.29 -24.17 -24.45
C THR A 346 18.05 -24.19 -22.93
N ILE A 347 17.89 -23.02 -22.30
CA ILE A 347 17.70 -22.90 -20.85
C ILE A 347 16.20 -22.97 -20.46
N ASN A 348 15.29 -22.58 -21.37
CA ASN A 348 13.84 -22.51 -21.16
C ASN A 348 13.06 -23.42 -22.15
N SER A 349 13.45 -24.69 -22.24
CA SER A 349 12.71 -25.67 -23.03
C SER A 349 11.25 -25.79 -22.58
N LYS A 350 10.31 -25.80 -23.53
CA LYS A 350 8.85 -26.01 -23.35
C LYS A 350 8.49 -27.32 -22.61
N THR A 351 9.47 -28.19 -22.37
CA THR A 351 9.32 -29.50 -21.72
C THR A 351 9.64 -29.51 -20.23
N LYS A 352 10.05 -28.39 -19.63
CA LYS A 352 10.26 -28.30 -18.17
C LYS A 352 9.04 -27.66 -17.48
N PRO A 353 8.42 -28.33 -16.49
CA PRO A 353 7.28 -27.75 -15.77
C PRO A 353 7.73 -26.56 -14.91
N LEU A 354 6.92 -25.50 -14.93
CA LEU A 354 6.98 -24.41 -13.95
C LEU A 354 6.74 -25.00 -12.56
N LYS A 355 7.65 -24.76 -11.60
CA LYS A 355 7.38 -25.10 -10.19
C LYS A 355 6.28 -24.20 -9.66
N THR A 356 5.09 -24.77 -9.53
CA THR A 356 3.93 -24.11 -8.92
C THR A 356 4.20 -23.93 -7.43
N GLN A 357 4.15 -22.71 -6.92
CA GLN A 357 4.18 -22.42 -5.48
C GLN A 357 2.90 -22.96 -4.85
N THR A 358 3.02 -23.88 -3.88
CA THR A 358 1.90 -24.57 -3.21
C THR A 358 1.91 -24.39 -1.68
N GLN A 359 2.71 -23.46 -1.15
CA GLN A 359 2.78 -23.15 0.29
C GLN A 359 2.68 -21.63 0.48
N TYR A 360 1.50 -21.18 0.88
CA TYR A 360 1.09 -19.83 1.23
C TYR A 360 0.89 -19.64 2.74
N PHE A 361 0.54 -20.71 3.47
CA PHE A 361 0.47 -20.75 4.94
C PHE A 361 1.39 -21.85 5.50
N GLU A 362 2.04 -21.62 6.64
CA GLU A 362 2.81 -22.68 7.32
C GLU A 362 2.00 -23.38 8.42
N GLU A 363 1.79 -24.69 8.25
CA GLU A 363 1.01 -25.52 9.20
C GLU A 363 1.60 -25.55 10.61
N SER A 364 2.92 -25.45 10.75
CA SER A 364 3.64 -25.47 12.02
C SER A 364 3.22 -24.34 12.97
N TYR A 365 2.87 -23.16 12.42
CA TYR A 365 2.43 -21.99 13.19
C TYR A 365 0.93 -22.04 13.53
N LEU A 366 0.13 -22.70 12.69
CA LEU A 366 -1.31 -22.88 12.92
C LEU A 366 -1.58 -23.83 14.09
N TYR A 367 -0.73 -24.83 14.27
CA TYR A 367 -0.96 -25.93 15.21
C TYR A 367 0.06 -26.04 16.33
N GLN A 368 0.94 -25.05 16.50
CA GLN A 368 1.91 -25.04 17.60
C GLN A 368 1.13 -25.10 18.93
N ASN A 369 1.21 -26.25 19.62
CA ASN A 369 0.49 -26.60 20.86
C ASN A 369 -0.94 -27.17 20.70
N ILE A 370 -1.34 -27.62 19.51
CA ILE A 370 -2.65 -28.25 19.25
C ILE A 370 -2.48 -29.78 19.12
N ILE A 371 -3.35 -30.57 19.79
CA ILE A 371 -3.38 -32.05 19.67
C ILE A 371 -3.59 -32.42 18.20
N GLU A 372 -2.90 -33.45 17.69
CA GLU A 372 -2.96 -33.84 16.28
C GLU A 372 -4.38 -34.01 15.71
N ASP A 373 -5.33 -34.43 16.55
CA ASP A 373 -6.76 -34.61 16.25
C ASP A 373 -7.54 -33.30 15.95
N ASN A 374 -6.96 -32.13 16.23
CA ASN A 374 -7.56 -30.80 16.00
C ASN A 374 -6.95 -30.08 14.76
N ARG A 375 -6.25 -30.80 13.89
CA ARG A 375 -5.67 -30.26 12.64
C ARG A 375 -6.61 -30.41 11.46
N PHE A 376 -6.62 -29.45 10.54
CA PHE A 376 -7.34 -29.60 9.28
C PHE A 376 -6.64 -30.67 8.43
N LYS A 377 -7.40 -31.64 7.94
CA LYS A 377 -6.94 -32.65 7.00
C LYS A 377 -6.87 -32.06 5.59
N GLY A 378 -5.88 -32.47 4.81
CA GLY A 378 -5.75 -32.04 3.41
C GLY A 378 -5.50 -30.54 3.24
N PHE A 379 -4.73 -29.91 4.14
CA PHE A 379 -4.46 -28.47 4.12
C PHE A 379 -3.78 -28.00 2.82
N GLU A 380 -3.10 -28.88 2.09
CA GLU A 380 -2.63 -28.60 0.72
C GLU A 380 -3.74 -28.13 -0.25
N LEU A 381 -5.00 -28.54 -0.04
CA LEU A 381 -6.14 -28.08 -0.84
C LEU A 381 -6.40 -26.59 -0.58
N PHE A 382 -6.32 -26.15 0.68
CA PHE A 382 -6.43 -24.74 1.03
C PHE A 382 -5.34 -23.91 0.35
N GLN A 383 -4.09 -24.40 0.41
CA GLN A 383 -2.94 -23.75 -0.25
C GLN A 383 -3.11 -23.63 -1.77
N LYS A 384 -3.59 -24.69 -2.42
CA LYS A 384 -3.86 -24.71 -3.88
C LYS A 384 -4.99 -23.74 -4.22
N GLY A 385 -6.04 -23.67 -3.40
CA GLY A 385 -7.13 -22.70 -3.52
C GLY A 385 -6.63 -21.26 -3.44
N THR A 386 -5.80 -20.95 -2.44
CA THR A 386 -5.17 -19.62 -2.31
C THR A 386 -4.26 -19.30 -3.49
N SER A 387 -3.50 -20.27 -4.00
CA SER A 387 -2.69 -20.09 -5.22
C SER A 387 -3.53 -19.67 -6.42
N ALA A 388 -4.63 -20.40 -6.64
CA ALA A 388 -5.55 -20.16 -7.75
C ALA A 388 -6.23 -18.80 -7.59
N LEU A 389 -6.68 -18.45 -6.38
CA LEU A 389 -7.28 -17.16 -6.06
C LEU A 389 -6.34 -15.99 -6.37
N LEU A 390 -5.07 -16.07 -5.94
CA LEU A 390 -4.05 -15.05 -6.19
C LEU A 390 -3.67 -14.95 -7.68
N LYS A 391 -3.95 -15.99 -8.47
CA LYS A 391 -3.82 -16.00 -9.94
C LYS A 391 -5.13 -15.61 -10.65
N ALA A 392 -6.15 -15.18 -9.91
CA ALA A 392 -7.49 -14.86 -10.40
C ALA A 392 -8.19 -16.02 -11.13
N GLN A 393 -7.85 -17.26 -10.76
CA GLN A 393 -8.52 -18.48 -11.24
C GLN A 393 -9.66 -18.83 -10.29
N TYR A 394 -10.72 -18.04 -10.29
CA TYR A 394 -11.76 -18.07 -9.26
C TYR A 394 -12.53 -19.40 -9.19
N ASP A 395 -12.89 -20.00 -10.31
CA ASP A 395 -13.59 -21.29 -10.32
C ASP A 395 -12.70 -22.40 -9.74
N VAL A 396 -11.43 -22.44 -10.18
CA VAL A 396 -10.44 -23.41 -9.69
C VAL A 396 -10.16 -23.20 -8.19
N ALA A 397 -10.07 -21.95 -7.76
CA ALA A 397 -9.91 -21.61 -6.35
C ALA A 397 -11.10 -22.10 -5.53
N LEU A 398 -12.32 -21.85 -6.02
CA LEU A 398 -13.56 -22.27 -5.38
C LEU A 398 -13.64 -23.79 -5.23
N ASP A 399 -13.26 -24.56 -6.25
CA ASP A 399 -13.25 -26.03 -6.21
C ASP A 399 -12.29 -26.56 -5.13
N PHE A 400 -11.09 -25.99 -5.04
CA PHE A 400 -10.13 -26.35 -4.01
C PHE A 400 -10.62 -25.98 -2.61
N PHE A 401 -11.20 -24.80 -2.43
CA PHE A 401 -11.77 -24.39 -1.15
C PHE A 401 -12.97 -25.24 -0.73
N CYS A 402 -13.85 -25.62 -1.67
CA CYS A 402 -14.96 -26.53 -1.39
C CYS A 402 -14.48 -27.94 -1.03
N SER A 403 -13.44 -28.43 -1.71
CA SER A 403 -12.83 -29.72 -1.39
C SER A 403 -12.17 -29.73 0.00
N PHE A 404 -11.49 -28.64 0.35
CA PHE A 404 -10.93 -28.44 1.68
C PHE A 404 -12.02 -28.37 2.77
N GLU A 405 -13.08 -27.60 2.54
CA GLU A 405 -14.23 -27.51 3.45
C GLU A 405 -14.91 -28.87 3.63
N GLY A 406 -15.15 -29.60 2.54
CA GLY A 406 -15.78 -30.93 2.56
C GLY A 406 -14.95 -31.95 3.34
N THR A 407 -13.63 -31.96 3.14
CA THR A 407 -12.69 -32.83 3.88
C THR A 407 -12.73 -32.58 5.38
N ASN A 408 -13.04 -31.34 5.79
CA ASN A 408 -13.01 -30.90 7.18
C ASN A 408 -14.42 -30.62 7.75
N TYR A 409 -15.48 -31.02 7.06
CA TYR A 409 -16.85 -30.58 7.33
C TYR A 409 -17.28 -30.76 8.79
N ALA A 410 -17.09 -31.95 9.36
CA ALA A 410 -17.48 -32.22 10.75
C ALA A 410 -16.72 -31.34 11.77
N TYR A 411 -15.46 -31.05 11.49
CA TYR A 411 -14.64 -30.19 12.35
C TYR A 411 -15.04 -28.72 12.24
N ILE A 412 -15.30 -28.24 11.02
CA ILE A 412 -15.80 -26.88 10.76
C ILE A 412 -17.16 -26.67 11.43
N GLN A 413 -18.08 -27.64 11.35
CA GLN A 413 -19.39 -27.56 12.01
C GLN A 413 -19.25 -27.49 13.53
N LYS A 414 -18.34 -28.27 14.12
CA LYS A 414 -18.05 -28.21 15.56
C LYS A 414 -17.54 -26.82 15.98
N LEU A 415 -16.65 -26.23 15.20
CA LEU A 415 -16.11 -24.89 15.47
C LEU A 415 -17.17 -23.79 15.32
N ASN A 416 -18.04 -23.88 14.31
CA ASN A 416 -19.12 -22.92 14.09
C ASN A 416 -20.16 -22.92 15.23
N ASN A 417 -20.37 -24.06 15.89
CA ASN A 417 -21.36 -24.22 16.96
C ASN A 417 -20.76 -23.98 18.37
N ALA A 418 -19.50 -23.59 18.48
CA ALA A 418 -18.86 -23.36 19.78
C ALA A 418 -19.34 -22.04 20.40
N VAL A 419 -19.82 -22.09 21.64
CA VAL A 419 -20.34 -20.92 22.39
C VAL A 419 -19.20 -20.10 23.03
N HIS A 420 -18.07 -20.75 23.35
CA HIS A 420 -16.87 -20.10 23.86
C HIS A 420 -15.64 -20.67 23.14
N TYR A 421 -14.82 -19.78 22.57
CA TYR A 421 -13.56 -20.15 21.97
C TYR A 421 -12.49 -20.16 23.07
N THR A 422 -11.67 -21.21 23.12
CA THR A 422 -10.49 -21.21 23.99
C THR A 422 -9.36 -20.43 23.31
N GLU A 423 -8.47 -19.77 24.06
CA GLU A 423 -7.22 -19.14 23.56
C GLU A 423 -6.44 -20.01 22.56
N ARG A 424 -6.59 -21.34 22.65
CA ARG A 424 -5.92 -22.34 21.81
C ARG A 424 -6.43 -22.46 20.36
N ASN A 425 -7.52 -21.80 19.96
CA ASN A 425 -8.15 -22.02 18.64
C ASN A 425 -8.21 -20.79 17.70
N TYR A 426 -7.65 -19.63 18.06
CA TYR A 426 -7.77 -18.42 17.23
C TYR A 426 -7.17 -18.55 15.83
N ASN A 427 -5.98 -19.16 15.70
CA ASN A 427 -5.33 -19.37 14.40
C ASN A 427 -6.20 -20.23 13.47
N VAL A 428 -6.91 -21.22 14.03
CA VAL A 428 -7.82 -22.10 13.29
C VAL A 428 -9.06 -21.32 12.83
N LEU A 429 -9.59 -20.43 13.66
CA LEU A 429 -10.71 -19.55 13.30
C LEU A 429 -10.33 -18.54 12.21
N MET A 430 -9.12 -17.96 12.25
CA MET A 430 -8.63 -17.06 11.20
C MET A 430 -8.56 -17.76 9.83
N ILE A 431 -8.18 -19.04 9.79
CA ILE A 431 -8.21 -19.84 8.57
C ILE A 431 -9.64 -20.05 8.07
N LEU A 432 -10.62 -20.23 8.96
CA LEU A 432 -12.03 -20.32 8.56
C LEU A 432 -12.54 -18.98 8.03
N VAL A 433 -12.17 -17.86 8.65
CA VAL A 433 -12.47 -16.52 8.13
C VAL A 433 -11.89 -16.37 6.73
N GLU A 434 -10.64 -16.78 6.50
CA GLU A 434 -10.02 -16.74 5.17
C GLU A 434 -10.71 -17.65 4.16
N LEU A 435 -11.07 -18.87 4.56
CA LEU A 435 -11.78 -19.82 3.71
C LEU A 435 -13.10 -19.22 3.22
N PHE A 436 -13.94 -18.74 4.14
CA PHE A 436 -15.25 -18.21 3.80
C PHE A 436 -15.15 -16.90 3.03
N TYR A 437 -14.23 -16.01 3.40
CA TYR A 437 -13.98 -14.79 2.66
C TYR A 437 -13.49 -15.08 1.23
N SER A 438 -12.55 -16.00 1.07
CA SER A 438 -11.99 -16.41 -0.22
C SER A 438 -13.03 -17.07 -1.13
N LYS A 439 -13.92 -17.89 -0.56
CA LYS A 439 -15.08 -18.42 -1.28
C LYS A 439 -16.04 -17.31 -1.69
N GLY A 440 -16.33 -16.35 -0.81
CA GLY A 440 -17.15 -15.17 -1.09
C GLY A 440 -16.63 -14.38 -2.28
N MET A 441 -15.32 -14.07 -2.30
CA MET A 441 -14.66 -13.42 -3.43
C MET A 441 -14.78 -14.25 -4.71
N SER A 442 -14.46 -15.55 -4.65
CA SER A 442 -14.47 -16.42 -5.83
C SER A 442 -15.87 -16.48 -6.46
N LEU A 443 -16.91 -16.63 -5.62
CA LEU A 443 -18.31 -16.66 -6.05
C LEU A 443 -18.78 -15.31 -6.60
N ARG A 444 -18.38 -14.20 -5.98
CA ARG A 444 -18.66 -12.84 -6.48
C ARG A 444 -18.11 -12.66 -7.89
N HIS A 445 -16.85 -13.03 -8.10
CA HIS A 445 -16.20 -12.94 -9.42
C HIS A 445 -16.79 -13.90 -10.46
N SER A 446 -17.42 -14.98 -10.01
CA SER A 446 -18.14 -15.93 -10.86
C SER A 446 -19.60 -15.53 -11.11
N GLY A 447 -20.02 -14.33 -10.66
CA GLY A 447 -21.40 -13.84 -10.81
C GLY A 447 -22.44 -14.49 -9.89
N ARG A 448 -22.03 -15.36 -8.96
CA ARG A 448 -22.90 -16.11 -8.04
C ARG A 448 -23.17 -15.30 -6.77
N ILE A 449 -23.88 -14.18 -6.93
CA ILE A 449 -24.08 -13.14 -5.91
C ILE A 449 -24.69 -13.67 -4.61
N SER A 450 -25.79 -14.43 -4.68
CA SER A 450 -26.49 -14.94 -3.48
C SER A 450 -25.61 -15.85 -2.62
N GLU A 451 -24.80 -16.69 -3.26
CA GLU A 451 -23.87 -17.58 -2.57
C GLU A 451 -22.68 -16.80 -2.01
N ALA A 452 -22.17 -15.81 -2.75
CA ALA A 452 -21.13 -14.90 -2.27
C ALA A 452 -21.57 -14.17 -0.99
N THR A 453 -22.79 -13.63 -0.96
CA THR A 453 -23.40 -13.00 0.22
C THR A 453 -23.40 -13.94 1.42
N THR A 454 -23.80 -15.20 1.22
CA THR A 454 -23.83 -16.21 2.29
C THR A 454 -22.44 -16.46 2.87
N HIS A 455 -21.41 -16.54 2.02
CA HIS A 455 -20.04 -16.80 2.43
C HIS A 455 -19.38 -15.58 3.09
N TYR A 456 -19.61 -14.37 2.59
CA TYR A 456 -19.16 -13.15 3.24
C TYR A 456 -19.80 -12.98 4.62
N LYS A 457 -21.10 -13.23 4.77
CA LYS A 457 -21.78 -13.19 6.07
C LYS A 457 -21.19 -14.19 7.07
N LYS A 458 -20.86 -15.41 6.63
CA LYS A 458 -20.16 -16.39 7.49
C LYS A 458 -18.78 -15.90 7.93
N ALA A 459 -18.00 -15.32 7.02
CA ALA A 459 -16.69 -14.77 7.34
C ALA A 459 -16.80 -13.60 8.33
N LEU A 460 -17.78 -12.71 8.14
CA LEU A 460 -18.04 -11.59 9.03
C LEU A 460 -18.38 -12.06 10.45
N ASN A 461 -19.36 -12.96 10.59
CA ASN A 461 -19.79 -13.46 11.89
C ASN A 461 -18.65 -14.14 12.65
N LEU A 462 -17.85 -14.97 11.97
CA LEU A 462 -16.69 -15.61 12.58
C LEU A 462 -15.63 -14.59 13.02
N ASN A 463 -15.42 -13.54 12.22
CA ASN A 463 -14.47 -12.51 12.59
C ASN A 463 -14.95 -11.64 13.77
N LEU A 464 -16.25 -11.30 13.81
CA LEU A 464 -16.85 -10.62 14.95
C LEU A 464 -16.77 -11.47 16.22
N ASN A 465 -16.97 -12.78 16.11
CA ASN A 465 -16.77 -13.71 17.22
C ASN A 465 -15.33 -13.71 17.75
N ILE A 466 -14.33 -13.58 16.87
CA ILE A 466 -12.92 -13.44 17.27
C ILE A 466 -12.71 -12.12 18.03
N LEU A 467 -13.35 -11.03 17.58
CA LEU A 467 -13.22 -9.69 18.17
C LEU A 467 -13.99 -9.51 19.48
N HIS A 468 -15.08 -10.25 19.68
CA HIS A 468 -15.93 -10.17 20.87
C HIS A 468 -15.30 -10.82 22.12
N ASP A 469 -14.28 -11.67 21.95
CA ASP A 469 -13.64 -12.39 23.06
C ASP A 469 -12.53 -11.56 23.75
N ARG A 470 -12.59 -11.45 25.08
CA ARG A 470 -12.15 -10.31 25.92
C ARG A 470 -10.64 -10.16 26.19
N ILE A 471 -9.74 -10.59 25.30
CA ILE A 471 -8.27 -10.58 25.58
C ILE A 471 -7.51 -9.54 24.73
N LEU A 472 -8.22 -8.72 23.96
CA LEU A 472 -7.62 -7.93 22.88
C LEU A 472 -7.58 -6.42 23.22
N ASP A 473 -6.36 -5.91 23.45
CA ASP A 473 -6.08 -4.50 23.74
C ASP A 473 -5.78 -3.71 22.45
N PHE A 474 -6.64 -2.75 22.12
CA PHE A 474 -6.59 -1.91 20.92
C PHE A 474 -5.80 -0.61 21.09
N SER A 475 -5.32 -0.30 22.30
CA SER A 475 -4.57 0.92 22.60
C SER A 475 -3.28 1.07 21.77
N THR A 476 -2.79 -0.04 21.20
CA THR A 476 -1.57 -0.12 20.37
C THR A 476 -1.78 0.03 18.86
N TYR A 477 -3.03 0.07 18.37
CA TYR A 477 -3.33 0.21 16.92
C TYR A 477 -2.80 1.51 16.32
N ASN A 478 -2.58 2.54 17.15
CA ASN A 478 -2.01 3.83 16.74
C ASN A 478 -0.48 3.88 16.69
N SER A 479 0.25 2.79 16.95
CA SER A 479 1.70 2.81 16.85
C SER A 479 2.15 2.62 15.40
N ASP A 480 2.70 3.67 14.80
CA ASP A 480 3.36 3.67 13.49
C ASP A 480 4.68 2.84 13.47
N GLU A 481 4.94 2.03 14.49
CA GLU A 481 6.22 1.34 14.71
C GLU A 481 6.04 -0.18 14.76
N ILE A 482 6.63 -0.85 13.76
CA ILE A 482 6.58 -2.31 13.52
C ILE A 482 7.38 -3.11 14.58
N CYS A 483 8.24 -2.46 15.38
CA CYS A 483 9.35 -3.14 16.02
C CYS A 483 9.14 -3.60 17.48
N SER A 484 7.98 -3.41 18.11
CA SER A 484 7.83 -3.77 19.53
C SER A 484 6.39 -4.10 19.98
N VAL A 485 5.69 -4.97 19.24
CA VAL A 485 4.30 -5.32 19.57
C VAL A 485 4.22 -6.68 20.30
N PRO A 486 3.56 -6.79 21.46
CA PRO A 486 3.33 -8.07 22.15
C PRO A 486 2.53 -9.07 21.30
N LYS A 487 2.79 -10.38 21.45
CA LYS A 487 2.14 -11.47 20.68
C LYS A 487 0.59 -11.42 20.62
N GLY A 488 -0.08 -10.84 21.63
CA GLY A 488 -1.53 -10.67 21.64
C GLY A 488 -2.06 -9.69 20.61
N ALA A 489 -1.33 -8.61 20.32
CA ALA A 489 -1.78 -7.50 19.46
C ALA A 489 -1.73 -7.81 17.94
N ILE A 490 -1.02 -8.86 17.51
CA ILE A 490 -0.96 -9.27 16.09
C ILE A 490 -2.28 -9.90 15.64
N SER A 491 -2.87 -10.77 16.47
CA SER A 491 -4.17 -11.42 16.18
C SER A 491 -5.31 -10.40 16.10
N VAL A 492 -5.26 -9.37 16.97
CA VAL A 492 -6.17 -8.21 16.95
C VAL A 492 -6.04 -7.46 15.64
N ARG A 493 -4.80 -7.10 15.28
CA ARG A 493 -4.50 -6.35 14.07
C ARG A 493 -4.99 -7.09 12.83
N TYR A 494 -4.74 -8.40 12.76
CA TYR A 494 -5.24 -9.26 11.70
C TYR A 494 -6.77 -9.27 11.65
N ALA A 495 -7.45 -9.58 12.76
CA ALA A 495 -8.91 -9.67 12.82
C ALA A 495 -9.56 -8.32 12.44
N THR A 496 -8.97 -7.22 12.89
CA THR A 496 -9.42 -5.85 12.61
C THR A 496 -9.23 -5.49 11.13
N ASN A 497 -8.04 -5.71 10.57
CA ASN A 497 -7.78 -5.49 9.14
C ASN A 497 -8.70 -6.36 8.27
N LYS A 498 -8.89 -7.61 8.69
CA LYS A 498 -9.77 -8.55 8.00
C LYS A 498 -11.24 -8.13 8.10
N LEU A 499 -11.67 -7.54 9.22
CA LEU A 499 -13.02 -7.02 9.38
C LEU A 499 -13.26 -5.88 8.38
N PHE A 500 -12.33 -4.92 8.29
CA PHE A 500 -12.43 -3.84 7.30
C PHE A 500 -12.53 -4.38 5.87
N LYS A 501 -11.71 -5.37 5.52
CA LYS A 501 -11.72 -6.00 4.20
C LYS A 501 -13.04 -6.72 3.90
N ILE A 502 -13.57 -7.46 4.88
CA ILE A 502 -14.87 -8.12 4.75
C ILE A 502 -15.98 -7.07 4.57
N LEU A 503 -16.00 -6.02 5.39
CA LEU A 503 -16.99 -4.95 5.28
C LEU A 503 -16.92 -4.25 3.94
N GLU A 504 -15.73 -3.89 3.46
CA GLU A 504 -15.56 -3.25 2.15
C GLU A 504 -16.12 -4.12 1.02
N ASP A 505 -15.68 -5.38 0.92
CA ASP A 505 -16.12 -6.24 -0.18
C ASP A 505 -17.59 -6.68 -0.06
N TYR A 506 -18.05 -6.95 1.15
CA TYR A 506 -19.41 -7.43 1.39
C TYR A 506 -20.43 -6.30 1.22
N ILE A 507 -20.18 -5.12 1.77
CA ILE A 507 -21.09 -3.99 1.63
C ILE A 507 -21.12 -3.53 0.17
N VAL A 508 -19.97 -3.46 -0.53
CA VAL A 508 -19.97 -3.15 -1.97
C VAL A 508 -20.76 -4.19 -2.76
N LEU A 509 -20.63 -5.49 -2.46
CA LEU A 509 -21.46 -6.52 -3.10
C LEU A 509 -22.96 -6.26 -2.88
N LEU A 510 -23.37 -5.89 -1.67
CA LEU A 510 -24.77 -5.58 -1.35
C LEU A 510 -25.26 -4.30 -2.05
N TYR A 511 -24.41 -3.29 -2.20
CA TYR A 511 -24.69 -2.10 -3.00
C TYR A 511 -24.89 -2.47 -4.47
N ASP A 512 -23.93 -3.18 -5.07
CA ASP A 512 -23.95 -3.61 -6.48
C ASP A 512 -25.20 -4.45 -6.80
N SER A 513 -25.65 -5.24 -5.83
CA SER A 513 -26.83 -6.11 -5.94
C SER A 513 -28.13 -5.47 -5.46
N ASN A 514 -28.12 -4.19 -5.09
CA ASN A 514 -29.27 -3.42 -4.62
C ASN A 514 -29.95 -3.97 -3.34
N HIS A 515 -29.18 -4.66 -2.51
CA HIS A 515 -29.57 -5.18 -1.19
C HIS A 515 -29.27 -4.18 -0.06
N LEU A 516 -29.72 -2.93 -0.23
CA LEU A 516 -29.40 -1.82 0.69
C LEU A 516 -29.86 -2.07 2.14
N PHE A 517 -31.01 -2.74 2.33
CA PHE A 517 -31.49 -3.06 3.68
C PHE A 517 -30.58 -4.04 4.41
N ASP A 518 -30.12 -5.07 3.69
CA ASP A 518 -29.22 -6.07 4.25
C ASP A 518 -27.86 -5.45 4.59
N ALA A 519 -27.40 -4.49 3.78
CA ALA A 519 -26.19 -3.72 4.05
C ALA A 519 -26.32 -2.87 5.32
N TYR A 520 -27.45 -2.17 5.48
CA TYR A 520 -27.74 -1.36 6.67
C TYR A 520 -27.76 -2.22 7.93
N MET A 521 -28.54 -3.31 7.94
CA MET A 521 -28.62 -4.21 9.08
C MET A 521 -27.25 -4.80 9.43
N THR A 522 -26.46 -5.19 8.43
CA THR A 522 -25.10 -5.70 8.66
C THR A 522 -24.22 -4.68 9.39
N LEU A 523 -24.28 -3.40 9.01
CA LEU A 523 -23.48 -2.36 9.67
C LEU A 523 -23.98 -2.04 11.09
N VAL A 524 -25.29 -2.08 11.32
CA VAL A 524 -25.88 -1.91 12.65
C VAL A 524 -25.48 -3.05 13.56
N ASP A 525 -25.61 -4.31 13.11
CA ASP A 525 -25.20 -5.50 13.87
C ASP A 525 -23.72 -5.42 14.27
N VAL A 526 -22.85 -4.94 13.36
CA VAL A 526 -21.42 -4.74 13.62
C VAL A 526 -21.21 -3.66 14.70
N LEU A 527 -21.91 -2.53 14.62
CA LEU A 527 -21.82 -1.48 15.63
C LEU A 527 -22.28 -1.97 17.01
N GLU A 528 -23.40 -2.69 17.08
CA GLU A 528 -23.92 -3.25 18.33
C GLU A 528 -22.93 -4.26 18.93
N THR A 529 -22.45 -5.21 18.12
CA THR A 529 -21.48 -6.22 18.57
C THR A 529 -20.21 -5.57 19.13
N LEU A 530 -19.71 -4.51 18.48
CA LEU A 530 -18.49 -3.81 18.91
C LEU A 530 -18.71 -2.93 20.14
N ARG A 531 -19.92 -2.41 20.37
CA ARG A 531 -20.28 -1.67 21.59
C ARG A 531 -20.44 -2.61 22.78
N GLU A 532 -20.99 -3.81 22.56
CA GLU A 532 -21.17 -4.83 23.60
C GLU A 532 -19.86 -5.45 24.08
N SER A 533 -18.84 -5.55 23.21
CA SER A 533 -17.59 -6.25 23.50
C SER A 533 -16.66 -5.56 24.52
N GLN A 534 -17.01 -4.39 25.07
CA GLN A 534 -16.13 -3.54 25.93
C GLN A 534 -14.74 -3.24 25.34
N THR A 535 -14.52 -3.55 24.06
CA THR A 535 -13.28 -3.31 23.34
C THR A 535 -13.21 -1.84 22.92
N GLU A 536 -12.10 -1.16 23.19
CA GLU A 536 -11.87 0.17 22.63
C GLU A 536 -11.82 0.09 21.10
N LEU A 537 -12.85 0.60 20.43
CA LEU A 537 -12.91 0.70 18.97
C LEU A 537 -11.72 1.52 18.43
N PRO A 538 -11.15 1.17 17.25
CA PRO A 538 -10.22 2.05 16.56
C PRO A 538 -10.81 3.46 16.44
N ALA A 539 -10.00 4.47 16.76
CA ALA A 539 -10.44 5.86 16.72
C ALA A 539 -11.07 6.18 15.35
N ASN A 540 -12.32 6.67 15.35
CA ASN A 540 -13.16 7.04 14.20
C ASN A 540 -13.98 5.92 13.53
N MET A 541 -13.80 4.65 13.88
CA MET A 541 -14.54 3.54 13.25
C MET A 541 -16.07 3.67 13.43
N GLU A 542 -16.52 4.00 14.64
CA GLU A 542 -17.94 4.21 14.94
C GLU A 542 -18.56 5.34 14.10
N LEU A 543 -17.86 6.48 14.01
CA LEU A 543 -18.28 7.62 13.21
C LEU A 543 -18.38 7.24 11.72
N LEU A 544 -17.41 6.50 11.22
CA LEU A 544 -17.33 6.10 9.82
C LEU A 544 -18.44 5.11 9.44
N ILE A 545 -18.68 4.08 10.27
CA ILE A 545 -19.78 3.13 10.04
C ILE A 545 -21.13 3.85 10.15
N SER A 546 -21.30 4.74 11.14
CA SER A 546 -22.53 5.53 11.28
C SER A 546 -22.77 6.43 10.06
N THR A 547 -21.72 7.04 9.52
CA THR A 547 -21.77 7.83 8.28
C THR A 547 -22.17 6.96 7.07
N ALA A 548 -21.69 5.71 7.01
CA ALA A 548 -22.06 4.77 5.95
C ALA A 548 -23.53 4.31 6.07
N CYS A 549 -24.04 4.10 7.28
CA CYS A 549 -25.47 3.86 7.50
C CYS A 549 -26.34 5.01 6.99
N ASN A 550 -25.92 6.26 7.22
CA ASN A 550 -26.60 7.45 6.72
C ASN A 550 -26.60 7.54 5.19
N GLU A 551 -25.47 7.18 4.54
CA GLU A 551 -25.39 7.05 3.08
C GLU A 551 -26.41 6.01 2.54
N ILE A 552 -26.47 4.82 3.15
CA ILE A 552 -27.41 3.76 2.76
C ILE A 552 -28.85 4.23 2.88
N LYS A 553 -29.18 4.93 3.97
CA LYS A 553 -30.51 5.50 4.20
C LYS A 553 -30.87 6.53 3.11
N VAL A 554 -29.96 7.42 2.74
CA VAL A 554 -30.17 8.39 1.65
C VAL A 554 -30.40 7.69 0.32
N LEU A 555 -29.57 6.71 -0.03
CA LEU A 555 -29.74 5.91 -1.25
C LEU A 555 -31.10 5.22 -1.27
N SER A 556 -31.50 4.65 -0.14
CA SER A 556 -32.78 3.99 0.05
C SER A 556 -33.99 4.92 -0.17
N GLU A 557 -33.93 6.15 0.36
CA GLU A 557 -34.95 7.20 0.13
C GLU A 557 -35.03 7.61 -1.33
N LEU A 558 -33.88 7.81 -2.00
CA LEU A 558 -33.81 8.11 -3.43
C LEU A 558 -34.38 6.97 -4.29
N MET A 559 -34.31 5.74 -3.80
CA MET A 559 -34.88 4.55 -4.43
C MET A 559 -36.32 4.26 -4.00
N LYS A 560 -36.88 5.02 -3.06
CA LYS A 560 -38.22 4.82 -2.46
C LYS A 560 -38.40 3.40 -1.90
N ASN A 561 -37.35 2.84 -1.28
CA ASN A 561 -37.43 1.50 -0.73
C ASN A 561 -38.31 1.50 0.54
N PRO A 562 -39.42 0.73 0.56
CA PRO A 562 -40.38 0.78 1.66
C PRO A 562 -39.83 0.25 2.98
N ARG A 563 -38.77 -0.56 2.97
CA ARG A 563 -38.18 -1.15 4.18
C ARG A 563 -37.51 -0.13 5.10
N PHE A 564 -37.25 1.09 4.61
CA PHE A 564 -36.56 2.12 5.38
C PHE A 564 -37.49 3.22 5.90
N ARG A 565 -38.82 3.13 5.70
CA ARG A 565 -39.75 4.23 6.07
C ARG A 565 -39.65 4.66 7.54
N GLU A 566 -39.36 3.73 8.44
CA GLU A 566 -39.31 3.95 9.89
C GLU A 566 -37.87 4.11 10.42
N ILE A 567 -36.87 4.03 9.54
CA ILE A 567 -35.46 4.17 9.92
C ILE A 567 -35.07 5.64 9.78
N ASP A 568 -34.67 6.28 10.87
CA ASP A 568 -34.11 7.63 10.84
C ASP A 568 -32.59 7.63 10.56
N LEU A 569 -32.05 8.79 10.21
CA LEU A 569 -30.60 8.99 10.14
C LEU A 569 -30.01 8.85 11.54
N ILE A 570 -28.88 8.14 11.64
CA ILE A 570 -28.12 8.01 12.88
C ILE A 570 -27.55 9.38 13.27
N ASP A 571 -27.80 9.78 14.51
CA ASP A 571 -27.21 11.00 15.05
C ASP A 571 -25.72 10.79 15.34
N THR A 572 -24.88 11.62 14.72
CA THR A 572 -23.42 11.56 14.84
C THR A 572 -22.86 12.75 15.61
N THR A 573 -23.67 13.61 16.22
CA THR A 573 -23.19 14.81 16.93
C THR A 573 -22.35 14.47 18.16
N ASP A 574 -22.73 13.42 18.88
CA ASP A 574 -22.15 13.05 20.17
C ASP A 574 -21.00 12.04 20.05
N ILE A 575 -20.78 11.48 18.85
CA ILE A 575 -19.68 10.56 18.53
C ILE A 575 -18.38 11.40 18.41
N SER A 576 -17.90 11.88 19.55
CA SER A 576 -16.72 12.72 19.68
C SER A 576 -15.48 11.88 19.91
N THR A 577 -14.67 11.68 18.87
CA THR A 577 -13.27 11.29 19.07
C THR A 577 -12.42 12.55 19.22
N ASN A 578 -11.32 12.46 20.01
CA ASN A 578 -10.30 13.51 20.19
C ASN A 578 -9.68 14.02 18.87
N LYS A 579 -9.99 13.39 17.73
CA LYS A 579 -9.67 13.82 16.37
C LYS A 579 -10.91 13.66 15.47
N SER A 580 -11.94 14.46 15.74
CA SER A 580 -13.15 14.52 14.90
C SER A 580 -12.78 14.63 13.41
N ASN A 581 -13.11 13.61 12.61
CA ASN A 581 -12.91 13.64 11.17
C ASN A 581 -13.87 14.66 10.54
N ALA A 582 -13.38 15.88 10.30
CA ALA A 582 -14.20 17.02 9.93
C ALA A 582 -14.98 16.80 8.61
N PHE A 583 -14.45 15.99 7.71
CA PHE A 583 -15.13 15.64 6.47
C PHE A 583 -16.34 14.71 6.71
N CYS A 584 -16.30 13.82 7.69
CA CYS A 584 -17.48 13.01 8.07
C CYS A 584 -18.62 13.88 8.60
N LYS A 585 -18.33 14.99 9.29
CA LYS A 585 -19.35 15.96 9.71
C LYS A 585 -20.01 16.63 8.50
N VAL A 586 -19.21 17.01 7.49
CA VAL A 586 -19.72 17.53 6.21
C VAL A 586 -20.64 16.50 5.55
N LEU A 587 -20.23 15.24 5.46
CA LEU A 587 -21.03 14.16 4.87
C LEU A 587 -22.37 13.95 5.60
N ASN A 588 -22.38 13.88 6.92
CA ASN A 588 -23.62 13.66 7.68
C ASN A 588 -24.60 14.84 7.59
N ILE A 589 -24.10 16.09 7.55
CA ILE A 589 -24.93 17.28 7.29
C ILE A 589 -25.51 17.20 5.87
N TYR A 590 -24.68 16.86 4.89
CA TYR A 590 -25.10 16.66 3.50
C TYR A 590 -26.18 15.58 3.36
N PHE A 591 -26.03 14.43 4.00
CA PHE A 591 -27.04 13.36 3.99
C PHE A 591 -28.35 13.80 4.63
N LYS A 592 -28.29 14.52 5.75
CA LYS A 592 -29.47 15.11 6.41
C LYS A 592 -30.22 16.07 5.49
N GLN A 593 -29.50 16.90 4.73
CA GLN A 593 -30.10 17.83 3.79
C GLN A 593 -30.78 17.13 2.62
N ILE A 594 -30.17 16.07 2.05
CA ILE A 594 -30.82 15.29 1.00
C ILE A 594 -32.15 14.72 1.50
N CYS A 595 -32.18 14.09 2.67
CA CYS A 595 -33.41 13.55 3.25
C CYS A 595 -34.47 14.64 3.46
N SER A 596 -34.07 15.80 4.00
CA SER A 596 -34.98 16.94 4.19
C SER A 596 -35.58 17.46 2.88
N ILE A 597 -34.79 17.53 1.80
CA ILE A 597 -35.29 17.90 0.47
C ILE A 597 -36.28 16.84 -0.05
N LEU A 598 -35.95 15.55 0.09
CA LEU A 598 -36.82 14.46 -0.39
C LEU A 598 -38.16 14.39 0.34
N HIS A 599 -38.19 14.80 1.62
CA HIS A 599 -39.40 14.88 2.44
C HIS A 599 -40.10 16.25 2.38
N ASN A 600 -39.69 17.14 1.47
CA ASN A 600 -40.22 18.50 1.32
C ASN A 600 -40.14 19.35 2.61
N LYS A 601 -39.19 19.06 3.49
CA LYS A 601 -38.89 19.88 4.68
C LYS A 601 -38.06 21.12 4.29
N ILE A 602 -37.30 21.03 3.21
CA ILE A 602 -36.56 22.13 2.59
C ILE A 602 -37.08 22.31 1.17
N ASP A 603 -37.36 23.55 0.78
CA ASP A 603 -37.72 23.86 -0.60
C ASP A 603 -36.50 23.75 -1.52
N ALA A 604 -36.59 22.86 -2.50
CA ALA A 604 -35.51 22.61 -3.46
C ALA A 604 -35.23 23.83 -4.35
N ILE A 605 -36.18 24.76 -4.50
CA ILE A 605 -36.04 25.95 -5.35
C ILE A 605 -35.18 27.01 -4.66
N SER A 606 -35.30 27.16 -3.33
CA SER A 606 -34.60 28.16 -2.52
C SER A 606 -33.40 27.61 -1.75
N ILE A 607 -32.93 26.40 -2.09
CA ILE A 607 -31.81 25.75 -1.37
C ILE A 607 -30.56 26.65 -1.34
N GLU A 608 -30.32 27.43 -2.39
CA GLU A 608 -29.19 28.36 -2.51
C GLU A 608 -29.21 29.49 -1.46
N GLU A 609 -30.38 29.80 -0.89
CA GLU A 609 -30.60 30.85 0.12
C GLU A 609 -30.98 30.28 1.50
N SER A 610 -30.97 28.96 1.64
CA SER A 610 -31.42 28.27 2.86
C SER A 610 -30.44 28.37 4.03
N GLU A 611 -30.98 28.39 5.26
CA GLU A 611 -30.19 28.29 6.49
C GLU A 611 -29.38 26.98 6.53
N GLU A 612 -29.96 25.90 5.99
CA GLU A 612 -29.31 24.61 5.90
C GLU A 612 -28.06 24.66 5.02
N LEU A 613 -28.10 25.32 3.87
CA LEU A 613 -26.91 25.50 3.04
C LEU A 613 -25.81 26.29 3.79
N SER A 614 -26.19 27.29 4.57
CA SER A 614 -25.26 28.02 5.45
C SER A 614 -24.59 27.07 6.47
N ILE A 615 -25.35 26.15 7.07
CA ILE A 615 -24.80 25.12 7.98
C ILE A 615 -23.79 24.22 7.26
N LEU A 616 -24.11 23.75 6.05
CA LEU A 616 -23.18 22.92 5.25
C LEU A 616 -21.91 23.69 4.89
N ASN A 617 -22.05 24.90 4.37
CA ASN A 617 -20.91 25.75 3.99
C ASN A 617 -20.01 26.07 5.19
N ASN A 618 -20.60 26.35 6.35
CA ASN A 618 -19.84 26.55 7.59
C ASN A 618 -19.08 25.28 8.00
N SER A 619 -19.67 24.10 7.85
CA SER A 619 -19.00 22.83 8.12
C SER A 619 -17.88 22.54 7.11
N ILE A 620 -18.10 22.84 5.82
CA ILE A 620 -17.09 22.74 4.76
C ILE A 620 -15.89 23.62 5.09
N ARG A 621 -16.15 24.90 5.41
CA ARG A 621 -15.10 25.85 5.80
C ARG A 621 -14.30 25.34 7.00
N ARG A 622 -14.98 24.90 8.07
CA ARG A 622 -14.32 24.32 9.25
C ARG A 622 -13.50 23.07 8.91
N ALA A 623 -13.98 22.21 8.02
CA ALA A 623 -13.25 21.02 7.61
C ALA A 623 -11.96 21.36 6.85
N ILE A 624 -12.02 22.36 5.97
CA ILE A 624 -10.86 22.89 5.26
C ILE A 624 -9.87 23.56 6.22
N GLU A 625 -10.37 24.36 7.17
CA GLU A 625 -9.55 25.07 8.17
C GLU A 625 -8.91 24.12 9.21
N SER A 626 -9.58 23.03 9.56
CA SER A 626 -9.11 22.05 10.57
C SER A 626 -7.82 21.30 10.18
N GLN A 627 -7.34 21.49 8.96
CA GLN A 627 -6.06 20.96 8.51
C GLN A 627 -4.84 21.71 9.10
N GLU A 628 -5.04 22.90 9.68
CA GLU A 628 -3.98 23.71 10.29
C GLU A 628 -4.14 23.72 11.81
N ILE A 629 -3.37 22.90 12.54
CA ILE A 629 -3.26 23.02 14.01
C ILE A 629 -1.89 23.59 14.36
N ILE A 630 -1.90 24.69 15.11
CA ILE A 630 -0.74 25.21 15.84
C ILE A 630 -0.77 24.53 17.21
N ASP A 631 0.23 23.70 17.53
CA ASP A 631 0.31 23.08 18.84
C ASP A 631 0.62 24.10 19.96
N SER A 632 0.58 23.66 21.22
CA SER A 632 0.85 24.50 22.40
C SER A 632 2.28 25.08 22.45
N GLN A 633 3.16 24.68 21.53
CA GLN A 633 4.53 25.17 21.38
C GLN A 633 4.71 26.04 20.12
N GLY A 634 3.65 26.26 19.33
CA GLY A 634 3.66 27.12 18.15
C GLY A 634 3.89 26.41 16.82
N TYR A 635 3.94 25.07 16.77
CA TYR A 635 4.24 24.31 15.55
C TYR A 635 3.00 24.01 14.71
N LYS A 636 3.08 24.23 13.39
CA LYS A 636 2.07 23.77 12.42
C LYS A 636 2.18 22.24 12.22
N GLN A 637 1.24 21.47 12.74
CA GLN A 637 1.03 20.07 12.34
C GLN A 637 -0.10 19.98 11.31
N GLN A 638 0.16 19.36 10.15
CA GLN A 638 -0.88 18.98 9.21
C GLN A 638 -1.57 17.70 9.69
N ASN A 639 -2.85 17.78 10.05
CA ASN A 639 -3.66 16.59 10.30
C ASN A 639 -4.16 16.00 8.98
N SER A 640 -4.00 14.68 8.79
CA SER A 640 -4.60 13.96 7.67
C SER A 640 -6.12 13.85 7.85
N VAL A 641 -6.88 14.79 7.27
CA VAL A 641 -8.36 14.73 7.24
C VAL A 641 -8.79 13.68 6.21
N PHE A 642 -9.50 12.62 6.59
CA PHE A 642 -9.94 11.60 5.64
C PHE A 642 -10.91 12.16 4.59
N THR A 643 -10.76 11.76 3.32
CA THR A 643 -11.54 12.30 2.20
C THR A 643 -12.07 11.26 1.21
N ALA A 644 -11.61 10.01 1.19
CA ALA A 644 -12.06 9.07 0.16
C ALA A 644 -13.44 8.50 0.48
N TRP A 645 -14.45 9.27 0.08
CA TRP A 645 -15.85 8.88 0.07
C TRP A 645 -16.40 9.04 -1.35
N ASN A 646 -16.74 7.93 -2.00
CA ASN A 646 -17.27 7.97 -3.37
C ASN A 646 -18.77 8.31 -3.37
N LEU A 647 -19.15 9.44 -3.99
CA LEU A 647 -20.55 9.89 -4.11
C LEU A 647 -21.21 9.52 -5.45
N CYS A 648 -20.59 8.65 -6.26
CA CYS A 648 -21.10 8.27 -7.59
C CYS A 648 -22.45 7.56 -7.53
N ASP A 649 -22.70 6.74 -6.52
CA ASP A 649 -23.97 6.01 -6.38
C ASP A 649 -25.14 6.98 -6.16
N ILE A 650 -24.95 8.00 -5.31
CA ILE A 650 -25.95 9.06 -5.09
C ILE A 650 -26.23 9.81 -6.38
N LYS A 651 -25.21 10.21 -7.14
CA LYS A 651 -25.37 10.88 -8.44
C LYS A 651 -26.13 10.00 -9.43
N SER A 652 -25.73 8.74 -9.54
CA SER A 652 -26.33 7.76 -10.47
C SER A 652 -27.82 7.56 -10.18
N VAL A 653 -28.16 7.29 -8.91
CA VAL A 653 -29.55 7.09 -8.47
C VAL A 653 -30.35 8.38 -8.62
N THR A 654 -29.78 9.54 -8.28
CA THR A 654 -30.41 10.86 -8.46
C THR A 654 -30.77 11.10 -9.93
N CYS A 655 -29.82 10.88 -10.85
CA CYS A 655 -30.05 11.02 -12.28
C CYS A 655 -31.10 10.03 -12.82
N LYS A 656 -31.12 8.80 -12.30
CA LYS A 656 -32.03 7.74 -12.73
C LYS A 656 -33.46 7.92 -12.22
N ASN A 657 -33.63 8.19 -10.92
CA ASN A 657 -34.91 8.11 -10.24
C ASN A 657 -35.63 9.46 -10.10
N LEU A 658 -34.92 10.59 -10.23
CA LEU A 658 -35.50 11.93 -10.14
C LEU A 658 -35.69 12.62 -11.50
N LYS A 659 -35.77 11.85 -12.60
CA LYS A 659 -36.02 12.39 -13.95
C LYS A 659 -37.28 13.25 -14.03
N GLY A 660 -38.34 12.90 -13.28
CA GLY A 660 -39.60 13.65 -13.21
C GLY A 660 -39.62 14.80 -12.20
N LYS A 661 -38.53 15.05 -11.45
CA LYS A 661 -38.43 16.10 -10.42
C LYS A 661 -37.17 16.95 -10.64
N PRO A 662 -37.13 17.80 -11.69
CA PRO A 662 -35.91 18.49 -12.12
C PRO A 662 -35.33 19.42 -11.05
N GLN A 663 -36.17 20.07 -10.24
CA GLN A 663 -35.72 20.98 -9.19
C GLN A 663 -35.02 20.23 -8.04
N ILE A 664 -35.62 19.14 -7.56
CA ILE A 664 -34.99 18.26 -6.55
C ILE A 664 -33.68 17.68 -7.08
N ARG A 665 -33.68 17.23 -8.35
CA ARG A 665 -32.47 16.73 -9.00
C ARG A 665 -31.36 17.79 -9.02
N LYS A 666 -31.68 19.03 -9.40
CA LYS A 666 -30.73 20.14 -9.46
C LYS A 666 -30.16 20.45 -8.07
N ALA A 667 -31.02 20.52 -7.05
CA ALA A 667 -30.62 20.80 -5.67
C ALA A 667 -29.65 19.72 -5.13
N ILE A 668 -29.97 18.44 -5.29
CA ILE A 668 -29.09 17.34 -4.83
C ILE A 668 -27.76 17.35 -5.57
N MET A 669 -27.76 17.55 -6.89
CA MET A 669 -26.53 17.62 -7.69
C MET A 669 -25.66 18.81 -7.28
N TYR A 670 -26.28 19.96 -6.96
CA TYR A 670 -25.58 21.13 -6.45
C TYR A 670 -24.90 20.84 -5.10
N LEU A 671 -25.64 20.33 -4.10
CA LEU A 671 -25.06 19.95 -2.81
C LEU A 671 -23.93 18.93 -2.96
N THR A 672 -24.12 17.93 -3.84
CA THR A 672 -23.09 16.92 -4.13
C THR A 672 -21.82 17.56 -4.68
N SER A 673 -21.96 18.54 -5.58
CA SER A 673 -20.80 19.25 -6.15
C SER A 673 -20.03 20.05 -5.11
N LEU A 674 -20.71 20.64 -4.11
CA LEU A 674 -20.06 21.35 -3.01
C LEU A 674 -19.24 20.41 -2.12
N VAL A 675 -19.77 19.22 -1.83
CA VAL A 675 -19.06 18.22 -1.03
C VAL A 675 -17.87 17.64 -1.81
N GLU A 676 -18.02 17.37 -3.11
CA GLU A 676 -16.90 16.95 -3.96
C GLU A 676 -15.82 18.04 -4.09
N ASP A 677 -16.23 19.31 -4.14
CA ASP A 677 -15.28 20.43 -4.15
C ASP A 677 -14.57 20.56 -2.80
N CYS A 678 -15.28 20.45 -1.68
CA CYS A 678 -14.70 20.34 -0.35
C CYS A 678 -13.67 19.20 -0.28
N GLN A 679 -14.03 18.01 -0.76
CA GLN A 679 -13.13 16.87 -0.84
C GLN A 679 -11.85 17.21 -1.63
N LYS A 680 -11.99 17.78 -2.83
CA LYS A 680 -10.88 18.22 -3.69
C LYS A 680 -10.03 19.31 -3.05
N GLN A 681 -10.62 20.25 -2.32
CA GLN A 681 -9.92 21.33 -1.63
C GLN A 681 -9.12 20.79 -0.43
N ILE A 682 -9.70 19.90 0.37
CA ILE A 682 -9.03 19.20 1.48
C ILE A 682 -7.87 18.37 0.92
N GLU A 683 -8.09 17.60 -0.15
CA GLU A 683 -7.02 16.87 -0.87
C GLU A 683 -5.99 17.81 -1.49
N GLY A 684 -6.41 18.98 -1.98
CA GLY A 684 -5.58 20.00 -2.61
C GLY A 684 -4.60 20.66 -1.63
N ARG A 685 -5.04 20.94 -0.41
CA ARG A 685 -4.22 21.56 0.65
C ARG A 685 -3.20 20.61 1.27
N LYS A 686 -3.51 19.30 1.33
CA LYS A 686 -2.50 18.26 1.65
C LYS A 686 -1.30 18.27 0.70
N ARG A 687 -1.47 18.80 -0.52
CA ARG A 687 -0.45 18.76 -1.59
C ARG A 687 0.66 19.80 -1.45
N GLN A 688 0.65 20.68 -0.45
CA GLN A 688 1.73 21.66 -0.27
C GLN A 688 3.06 21.04 0.23
N GLU A 689 3.11 19.77 0.62
CA GLU A 689 4.36 19.10 1.07
C GLU A 689 4.69 17.76 0.36
N ILE A 690 4.14 17.47 -0.82
CA ILE A 690 4.32 16.12 -1.41
C ILE A 690 5.60 15.95 -2.27
N TYR A 691 6.37 16.99 -2.63
CA TYR A 691 7.58 16.82 -3.47
C TYR A 691 8.90 17.34 -2.91
#